data_AF-A0A654IRT7-F1
#
_entry.id   AF-A0A654IRT7-F1
#
_cell.length_a   1.000
_cell.length_b   1.000
_cell.length_c   1.000
_cell.angle_alpha   90.00
_cell.angle_beta   90.00
_cell.angle_gamma   90.00
#
_symmetry.space_group_name_H-M   'P 1'
#
loop_
_entity.id
_entity.type
_entity.pdbx_description
1 polymer ?
#
loop_
_entity_poly.entity_id
_entity_poly.type
_entity_poly.pdbx_seq_one_letter_code
_entity_poly.pdbx_strand_id
1 'polypeptide(L)'
;MKKLQSYLKLLSIGSVIVLAGTTISCSNINNSATRNFVIPTVNRRPNNSSNESNRNEDSRNNTTPENTQPVNNNNQGSNHNSNNSYSNNEVTIPTNNNPNNGQAFYSSISNLNHNLTELENKYIDFGNKSFKEIKVNDNDIKDIILKNELPTNFYSHPQFKLNNEHIILDEFSNNKYEFKLLDTTTNREIPSNQVKWYQRISYPNSEVLEPNNSDKSTFILSNDGTVKWKDTKDSTSDREVEEKSARIWASYKGYLYSAVVTVYSKERSKILDNENKARQAAKKIVEDERWNELPTLEKLTKAYEWMTKEVKYDYDNRTGELLRSQNAYSALVERKTVCTGYAKGFKMIMDELGIPCKFIEGDSNREESFISKHAWNLVQLDNKWYHVDTTSDRVERQKHKTDFNFFLNTNNDFVDTDTFYREFSDPGSHLRNLKFKGFAENKDDVLALIDNNYDVEKKQVSKLELTGNISLLKKAMSDAFSERNLEVKSFKAWGKKPNQTISYIFNEQNTENININVTNIQKYNNENAIKIDFDKSVNDLKTGNFNISNAFIKKVEQKGNSYILHLEHFNKFGKVEVKLNSIKRKDYKFNLNGKDKVEFNIEKHKKPEVSIKSIDNNTVKIISDSSNLEYSFNTKSWKDVPSDSTINDATIGDLYIRHKQTKDKLESDIQVIKIDKFNEVNNKVKLINGNMLIGLDRTMEYKKEKDKNWTPITETVFKNLPKDSYLIRAKANETTLASDISKVEIR
;
A
#
# COMPACT_ATOMS: atom_id res chain seq x y z
N MET A 1 -10.52 -20.97 17.29
CA MET A 1 -10.65 -20.02 16.15
C MET A 1 -9.27 -19.57 15.67
N LYS A 2 -8.46 -20.48 15.12
CA LYS A 2 -7.09 -20.23 14.60
C LYS A 2 -6.85 -20.90 13.23
N LYS A 3 -7.90 -21.11 12.42
CA LYS A 3 -7.82 -21.79 11.11
C LYS A 3 -8.64 -21.13 9.98
N LEU A 4 -9.07 -19.88 10.14
CA LEU A 4 -9.91 -19.18 9.15
C LEU A 4 -9.29 -17.86 8.62
N GLN A 5 -7.96 -17.76 8.59
CA GLN A 5 -7.24 -16.57 8.08
C GLN A 5 -6.29 -16.86 6.90
N SER A 6 -6.30 -18.06 6.31
CA SER A 6 -5.39 -18.41 5.19
C SER A 6 -6.03 -18.52 3.81
N TYR A 7 -7.30 -18.12 3.62
CA TYR A 7 -8.07 -18.41 2.39
C TYR A 7 -8.53 -17.17 1.60
N LEU A 8 -7.79 -16.06 1.65
CA LEU A 8 -8.06 -14.85 0.84
C LEU A 8 -6.84 -14.40 -0.01
N LYS A 9 -6.00 -15.36 -0.43
CA LYS A 9 -4.94 -15.14 -1.42
C LYS A 9 -5.16 -16.06 -2.62
N LEU A 10 -6.08 -15.69 -3.51
CA LEU A 10 -6.14 -16.11 -4.92
C LEU A 10 -7.43 -15.56 -5.53
N LEU A 11 -7.32 -14.37 -6.11
CA LEU A 11 -8.10 -13.78 -7.22
C LEU A 11 -8.04 -12.25 -7.13
N SER A 12 -6.95 -11.65 -7.64
CA SER A 12 -6.96 -10.30 -8.22
C SER A 12 -5.63 -10.04 -8.92
N ILE A 13 -5.58 -10.27 -10.23
CA ILE A 13 -4.50 -9.74 -11.09
C ILE A 13 -5.22 -9.03 -12.24
N GLY A 14 -4.95 -7.73 -12.37
CA GLY A 14 -5.52 -6.88 -13.42
C GLY A 14 -6.55 -5.86 -12.96
N SER A 15 -6.34 -5.21 -11.82
CA SER A 15 -7.00 -3.93 -11.55
C SER A 15 -6.02 -3.05 -10.79
N VAL A 16 -5.84 -1.81 -11.23
CA VAL A 16 -5.39 -0.73 -10.35
C VAL A 16 -6.36 -0.76 -9.18
N ILE A 17 -5.91 -1.27 -8.03
CA ILE A 17 -6.67 -1.17 -6.80
C ILE A 17 -6.60 0.30 -6.40
N VAL A 18 -7.56 1.07 -6.92
CA VAL A 18 -8.15 2.12 -6.13
C VAL A 18 -8.80 1.44 -4.94
N LEU A 19 -8.41 1.85 -3.73
CA LEU A 19 -9.01 1.43 -2.47
C LEU A 19 -10.50 1.84 -2.43
N ALA A 20 -11.33 1.10 -3.15
CA ALA A 20 -12.79 1.14 -3.08
C ALA A 20 -13.27 -0.11 -2.31
N GLY A 21 -13.86 0.12 -1.14
CA GLY A 21 -14.35 -0.90 -0.19
C GLY A 21 -13.28 -1.36 0.79
N THR A 22 -13.34 -1.09 2.10
CA THR A 22 -14.47 -1.14 3.04
C THR A 22 -14.80 0.24 3.62
N THR A 23 -16.09 0.57 3.70
CA THR A 23 -16.58 1.76 4.43
C THR A 23 -16.53 1.48 5.92
N ILE A 24 -15.80 2.31 6.67
CA ILE A 24 -15.75 2.25 8.12
C ILE A 24 -16.86 3.16 8.65
N SER A 25 -17.91 2.58 9.23
CA SER A 25 -18.92 3.38 9.93
C SER A 25 -18.37 3.77 11.31
N CYS A 26 -17.77 4.96 11.40
CA CYS A 26 -17.42 5.63 12.66
C CYS A 26 -18.72 6.20 13.29
N SER A 27 -19.69 5.36 13.67
CA SER A 27 -20.92 5.83 14.35
C SER A 27 -21.56 4.78 15.26
N ASN A 28 -21.92 5.21 16.46
CA ASN A 28 -22.64 4.50 17.51
C ASN A 28 -23.83 3.66 17.02
N ILE A 29 -23.76 2.34 17.20
CA ILE A 29 -24.96 1.48 17.22
C ILE A 29 -25.10 0.92 18.64
N ASN A 30 -25.85 1.65 19.47
CA ASN A 30 -26.64 0.99 20.50
C ASN A 30 -27.89 0.44 19.81
N ASN A 31 -27.97 -0.87 19.65
CA ASN A 31 -29.24 -1.58 19.75
C ASN A 31 -29.01 -3.10 19.89
N SER A 32 -29.52 -3.60 21.01
CA SER A 32 -29.81 -5.00 21.28
C SER A 32 -30.72 -5.59 20.20
N ALA A 33 -30.18 -6.46 19.35
CA ALA A 33 -30.90 -7.57 18.72
C ALA A 33 -29.91 -8.43 17.91
N THR A 34 -29.48 -9.55 18.48
CA THR A 34 -28.85 -10.63 17.72
C THR A 34 -29.89 -11.24 16.78
N ARG A 35 -29.76 -11.00 15.47
CA ARG A 35 -30.30 -11.88 14.44
C ARG A 35 -29.19 -12.28 13.49
N ASN A 36 -28.84 -13.56 13.54
CA ASN A 36 -27.97 -14.23 12.58
C ASN A 36 -28.59 -14.09 11.17
N PHE A 37 -27.95 -13.32 10.29
CA PHE A 37 -28.24 -13.35 8.86
C PHE A 37 -27.45 -14.51 8.24
N VAL A 38 -28.15 -15.61 7.99
CA VAL A 38 -27.72 -16.70 7.11
C VAL A 38 -27.98 -16.24 5.68
N ILE A 39 -26.94 -16.26 4.84
CA ILE A 39 -27.04 -16.02 3.39
C ILE A 39 -27.66 -17.29 2.75
N PRO A 40 -28.85 -17.23 2.15
CA PRO A 40 -29.40 -18.36 1.41
C PRO A 40 -28.79 -18.40 0.01
N THR A 41 -28.06 -19.46 -0.31
CA THR A 41 -27.72 -19.83 -1.69
C THR A 41 -28.96 -20.47 -2.32
N VAL A 42 -29.56 -19.81 -3.31
CA VAL A 42 -30.64 -20.41 -4.11
C VAL A 42 -30.16 -20.63 -5.53
N ASN A 43 -30.04 -21.91 -5.87
CA ASN A 43 -30.12 -22.40 -7.24
C ASN A 43 -31.20 -23.50 -7.23
N ARG A 44 -32.42 -23.19 -7.68
CA ARG A 44 -33.30 -24.10 -8.44
C ARG A 44 -34.62 -23.43 -8.84
N ARG A 45 -34.99 -23.68 -10.10
CA ARG A 45 -36.20 -23.23 -10.81
C ARG A 45 -37.49 -23.82 -10.22
N PRO A 46 -38.66 -23.20 -10.47
CA PRO A 46 -39.95 -23.65 -9.95
C PRO A 46 -40.62 -24.68 -10.87
N ASN A 47 -41.37 -25.61 -10.28
CA ASN A 47 -42.62 -26.11 -10.87
C ASN A 47 -43.55 -26.77 -9.84
N ASN A 48 -44.72 -26.16 -9.70
CA ASN A 48 -46.07 -26.63 -9.43
C ASN A 48 -46.43 -27.79 -8.45
N SER A 49 -47.33 -27.38 -7.55
CA SER A 49 -48.65 -27.94 -7.20
C SER A 49 -48.78 -29.08 -6.17
N SER A 50 -49.47 -28.72 -5.08
CA SER A 50 -50.77 -29.26 -4.60
C SER A 50 -50.82 -29.83 -3.18
N ASN A 51 -51.91 -29.42 -2.49
CA ASN A 51 -52.62 -29.97 -1.33
C ASN A 51 -52.01 -29.73 0.08
N GLU A 52 -52.67 -28.90 0.92
CA GLU A 52 -53.73 -29.27 1.90
C GLU A 52 -53.20 -30.23 2.99
N SER A 53 -53.39 -30.08 4.31
CA SER A 53 -54.22 -29.20 5.15
C SER A 53 -53.86 -29.46 6.64
N ASN A 54 -54.19 -28.50 7.52
CA ASN A 54 -54.64 -28.61 8.93
C ASN A 54 -53.72 -29.24 10.03
N ARG A 55 -53.37 -28.45 11.08
CA ARG A 55 -53.94 -28.40 12.47
C ARG A 55 -53.58 -29.65 13.31
N ASN A 56 -53.15 -29.64 14.59
CA ASN A 56 -53.28 -28.73 15.74
C ASN A 56 -52.31 -29.21 16.86
N GLU A 57 -51.76 -28.24 17.62
CA GLU A 57 -51.72 -28.12 19.11
C GLU A 57 -51.10 -29.19 20.06
N ASP A 58 -50.42 -28.61 21.08
CA ASP A 58 -50.17 -29.08 22.46
C ASP A 58 -49.23 -30.27 22.70
N SER A 59 -48.46 -30.39 23.80
CA SER A 59 -48.01 -29.50 24.88
C SER A 59 -46.91 -30.25 25.67
N ARG A 60 -46.00 -29.49 26.28
CA ARG A 60 -45.29 -29.69 27.57
C ARG A 60 -44.70 -31.06 28.04
N ASN A 61 -43.42 -30.93 28.45
CA ASN A 61 -42.77 -31.41 29.69
C ASN A 61 -42.03 -32.78 29.74
N ASN A 62 -40.70 -32.64 29.92
CA ASN A 62 -39.78 -33.29 30.87
C ASN A 62 -40.14 -34.65 31.48
N THR A 63 -39.22 -35.62 31.34
CA THR A 63 -38.48 -36.28 32.45
C THR A 63 -37.44 -37.30 31.91
N THR A 64 -36.19 -37.21 32.38
CA THR A 64 -35.17 -38.29 32.50
C THR A 64 -35.53 -39.22 33.69
N PRO A 65 -34.77 -40.30 34.07
CA PRO A 65 -33.66 -41.08 33.47
C PRO A 65 -33.98 -42.61 33.50
N GLU A 66 -33.19 -43.59 33.01
CA GLU A 66 -32.00 -44.27 33.54
C GLU A 66 -31.74 -45.47 32.60
N ASN A 67 -30.52 -45.68 32.07
CA ASN A 67 -29.44 -46.49 32.62
C ASN A 67 -29.66 -48.03 32.53
N THR A 68 -28.95 -48.69 31.60
CA THR A 68 -28.36 -50.04 31.80
C THR A 68 -27.32 -50.34 30.71
N GLN A 69 -26.08 -50.41 31.16
CA GLN A 69 -24.90 -51.06 30.56
C GLN A 69 -25.08 -52.61 30.52
N PRO A 70 -24.10 -53.46 30.14
CA PRO A 70 -22.90 -53.31 29.28
C PRO A 70 -22.69 -54.51 28.30
N VAL A 71 -21.55 -54.50 27.57
CA VAL A 71 -20.55 -55.61 27.44
C VAL A 71 -20.12 -56.00 26.00
N ASN A 72 -18.79 -55.80 25.79
CA ASN A 72 -17.76 -56.49 24.98
C ASN A 72 -17.71 -56.54 23.44
N ASN A 73 -16.67 -55.86 22.92
CA ASN A 73 -15.45 -56.41 22.29
C ASN A 73 -15.55 -57.71 21.45
N ASN A 74 -15.26 -57.64 20.14
CA ASN A 74 -13.92 -57.95 19.59
C ASN A 74 -13.90 -58.04 18.04
N ASN A 75 -12.87 -57.41 17.47
CA ASN A 75 -12.01 -57.80 16.34
C ASN A 75 -12.52 -58.51 15.07
N GLN A 76 -12.18 -57.85 13.96
CA GLN A 76 -11.51 -58.33 12.74
C GLN A 76 -12.19 -59.36 11.81
N GLY A 77 -12.38 -58.90 10.56
CA GLY A 77 -11.91 -59.64 9.38
C GLY A 77 -12.99 -60.15 8.45
N SER A 78 -13.15 -59.53 7.28
CA SER A 78 -13.03 -60.21 5.98
C SER A 78 -13.30 -59.27 4.80
N ASN A 79 -12.43 -59.40 3.81
CA ASN A 79 -12.54 -58.81 2.48
C ASN A 79 -13.76 -59.35 1.73
N HIS A 80 -14.55 -58.47 1.12
CA HIS A 80 -15.25 -58.80 -0.12
C HIS A 80 -15.20 -57.62 -1.10
N ASN A 81 -14.48 -57.85 -2.20
CA ASN A 81 -14.52 -57.05 -3.41
C ASN A 81 -15.92 -57.12 -4.04
N SER A 82 -16.51 -55.95 -4.33
CA SER A 82 -17.42 -55.79 -5.46
C SER A 82 -17.27 -54.38 -6.03
N ASN A 83 -16.93 -54.33 -7.32
CA ASN A 83 -16.80 -53.13 -8.12
C ASN A 83 -18.17 -52.51 -8.39
N ASN A 84 -18.33 -51.20 -8.17
CA ASN A 84 -18.84 -50.29 -9.21
C ASN A 84 -18.82 -48.81 -8.78
N SER A 85 -18.31 -47.99 -9.71
CA SER A 85 -18.64 -46.58 -9.98
C SER A 85 -18.61 -45.55 -8.85
N TYR A 86 -17.66 -44.62 -8.92
CA TYR A 86 -17.86 -43.18 -9.21
C TYR A 86 -16.57 -42.41 -8.83
N SER A 87 -16.02 -41.67 -9.79
CA SER A 87 -14.78 -40.91 -9.63
C SER A 87 -14.98 -39.70 -8.72
N ASN A 88 -14.28 -39.69 -7.59
CA ASN A 88 -13.99 -38.46 -6.84
C ASN A 88 -12.47 -38.28 -6.84
N ASN A 89 -11.97 -37.42 -7.73
CA ASN A 89 -10.60 -36.92 -7.64
C ASN A 89 -10.53 -35.94 -6.47
N GLU A 90 -10.16 -36.44 -5.30
CA GLU A 90 -9.68 -35.60 -4.20
C GLU A 90 -8.37 -34.93 -4.62
N VAL A 91 -8.43 -33.62 -4.77
CA VAL A 91 -7.26 -32.76 -4.90
C VAL A 91 -6.55 -32.74 -3.56
N THR A 92 -5.51 -33.55 -3.43
CA THR A 92 -4.53 -33.43 -2.35
C THR A 92 -3.69 -32.18 -2.59
N ILE A 93 -3.87 -31.17 -1.75
CA ILE A 93 -3.07 -29.93 -1.74
C ILE A 93 -1.83 -30.18 -0.87
N PRO A 94 -0.59 -30.04 -1.37
CA PRO A 94 0.59 -30.06 -0.51
C PRO A 94 0.70 -28.74 0.27
N THR A 95 0.78 -28.84 1.59
CA THR A 95 1.10 -27.72 2.49
C THR A 95 2.58 -27.32 2.39
N ASN A 96 2.83 -26.02 2.46
CA ASN A 96 4.13 -25.37 2.20
C ASN A 96 5.17 -25.54 3.32
N ASN A 97 6.44 -25.31 2.96
CA ASN A 97 7.64 -25.04 3.77
C ASN A 97 8.56 -26.23 4.12
N ASN A 98 9.53 -26.46 3.23
CA ASN A 98 10.88 -26.89 3.59
C ASN A 98 11.88 -26.09 2.74
N PRO A 99 12.77 -25.24 3.30
CA PRO A 99 13.69 -24.40 2.51
C PRO A 99 14.83 -25.14 1.79
N ASN A 100 14.83 -26.48 1.82
CA ASN A 100 15.99 -27.29 1.43
C ASN A 100 15.79 -28.19 0.19
N ASN A 101 14.77 -27.96 -0.64
CA ASN A 101 14.68 -28.61 -1.95
C ASN A 101 14.27 -27.60 -3.03
N GLY A 102 15.24 -27.15 -3.82
CA GLY A 102 15.08 -26.20 -4.92
C GLY A 102 14.37 -26.78 -6.15
N GLN A 103 13.10 -27.18 -5.99
CA GLN A 103 12.26 -27.59 -7.13
C GLN A 103 11.54 -26.36 -7.68
N ALA A 104 11.89 -25.95 -8.91
CA ALA A 104 11.21 -24.84 -9.59
C ALA A 104 9.78 -25.24 -9.95
N PHE A 105 8.80 -24.47 -9.49
CA PHE A 105 7.39 -24.63 -9.86
C PHE A 105 7.10 -23.86 -11.16
N TYR A 106 6.63 -24.56 -12.18
CA TYR A 106 6.23 -23.98 -13.46
C TYR A 106 4.74 -24.17 -13.68
N SER A 107 4.07 -23.17 -14.27
CA SER A 107 2.72 -23.39 -14.79
C SER A 107 2.78 -24.25 -16.06
N SER A 108 1.74 -25.03 -16.34
CA SER A 108 1.72 -25.93 -17.50
C SER A 108 0.93 -25.33 -18.66
N ILE A 109 1.48 -25.40 -19.88
CA ILE A 109 0.75 -25.08 -21.11
C ILE A 109 -0.19 -26.24 -21.43
N SER A 110 -1.48 -25.94 -21.56
CA SER A 110 -2.50 -26.96 -21.82
C SER A 110 -2.37 -27.52 -23.25
N ASN A 111 -2.46 -28.85 -23.36
CA ASN A 111 -2.62 -29.54 -24.64
C ASN A 111 -4.10 -29.54 -25.06
N LEU A 112 -4.36 -29.08 -26.28
CA LEU A 112 -5.66 -29.06 -26.92
C LEU A 112 -5.67 -30.09 -28.05
N ASN A 113 -6.57 -31.08 -27.94
CA ASN A 113 -6.82 -32.01 -29.03
C ASN A 113 -7.81 -31.35 -29.99
N HIS A 114 -7.30 -30.74 -31.06
CA HIS A 114 -8.09 -29.96 -32.02
C HIS A 114 -7.82 -30.45 -33.44
N ASN A 115 -8.90 -30.78 -34.15
CA ASN A 115 -8.83 -31.14 -35.56
C ASN A 115 -8.90 -29.86 -36.40
N LEU A 116 -7.75 -29.43 -36.92
CA LEU A 116 -7.63 -28.21 -37.71
C LEU A 116 -8.46 -28.31 -38.99
N THR A 117 -9.34 -27.34 -39.19
CA THR A 117 -10.11 -27.16 -40.43
C THR A 117 -9.20 -26.75 -41.60
N GLU A 118 -9.68 -26.88 -42.84
CA GLU A 118 -8.93 -26.42 -44.01
C GLU A 118 -8.58 -24.92 -43.93
N LEU A 119 -9.50 -24.12 -43.37
CA LEU A 119 -9.28 -22.68 -43.19
C LEU A 119 -8.22 -22.40 -42.12
N GLU A 120 -8.27 -23.07 -40.97
CA GLU A 120 -7.26 -22.93 -39.90
C GLU A 120 -5.86 -23.34 -40.37
N ASN A 121 -5.75 -24.38 -41.20
CA ASN A 121 -4.48 -24.77 -41.81
C ASN A 121 -3.91 -23.66 -42.72
N LYS A 122 -4.76 -22.90 -43.43
CA LYS A 122 -4.30 -21.74 -44.21
C LYS A 122 -3.69 -20.66 -43.31
N TYR A 123 -4.32 -20.31 -42.19
CA TYR A 123 -3.75 -19.32 -41.25
C TYR A 123 -2.40 -19.76 -40.70
N ILE A 124 -2.29 -21.04 -40.35
CA ILE A 124 -1.03 -21.62 -39.88
C ILE A 124 0.08 -21.52 -40.95
N ASP A 125 -0.24 -21.82 -42.21
CA ASP A 125 0.76 -21.77 -43.30
C ASP A 125 1.18 -20.36 -43.70
N PHE A 126 0.30 -19.38 -43.51
CA PHE A 126 0.56 -17.98 -43.79
C PHE A 126 1.12 -17.21 -42.58
N GLY A 127 0.94 -17.71 -41.35
CA GLY A 127 1.31 -17.01 -40.12
C GLY A 127 2.78 -16.55 -40.08
N ASN A 128 3.67 -17.26 -40.77
CA ASN A 128 5.11 -16.96 -40.80
C ASN A 128 5.65 -16.63 -42.22
N LYS A 129 4.77 -16.35 -43.20
CA LYS A 129 5.16 -16.03 -44.59
C LYS A 129 4.91 -14.55 -44.92
N SER A 130 5.29 -14.14 -46.14
CA SER A 130 4.86 -12.85 -46.68
C SER A 130 3.34 -12.76 -46.68
N PHE A 131 2.81 -11.61 -46.26
CA PHE A 131 1.37 -11.38 -46.18
C PHE A 131 0.66 -11.67 -47.50
N LYS A 132 -0.42 -12.44 -47.42
CA LYS A 132 -1.30 -12.76 -48.54
C LYS A 132 -2.76 -12.72 -48.07
N GLU A 133 -3.59 -12.01 -48.82
CA GLU A 133 -5.03 -11.94 -48.53
C GLU A 133 -5.67 -13.34 -48.54
N ILE A 134 -6.48 -13.63 -47.52
CA ILE A 134 -7.29 -14.83 -47.41
C ILE A 134 -8.75 -14.42 -47.67
N LYS A 135 -9.38 -15.00 -48.69
CA LYS A 135 -10.80 -14.75 -48.96
C LYS A 135 -11.65 -15.49 -47.93
N VAL A 136 -12.24 -14.75 -47.01
CA VAL A 136 -13.15 -15.24 -45.98
C VAL A 136 -14.41 -14.39 -46.06
N ASN A 137 -15.59 -15.03 -46.07
CA ASN A 137 -16.85 -14.30 -46.13
C ASN A 137 -17.20 -13.69 -44.74
N ASP A 138 -18.16 -12.77 -44.71
CA ASP A 138 -18.49 -12.02 -43.48
C ASP A 138 -19.11 -12.90 -42.38
N ASN A 139 -19.88 -13.94 -42.75
CA ASN A 139 -20.47 -14.88 -41.81
C ASN A 139 -19.41 -15.78 -41.18
N ASP A 140 -18.46 -16.27 -41.96
CA ASP A 140 -17.32 -17.06 -41.47
C ASP A 140 -16.47 -16.24 -40.49
N ILE A 141 -16.28 -14.93 -40.75
CA ILE A 141 -15.61 -14.02 -39.81
C ILE A 141 -16.36 -13.96 -38.48
N LYS A 142 -17.68 -13.75 -38.52
CA LYS A 142 -18.52 -13.71 -37.32
C LYS A 142 -18.44 -15.04 -36.54
N ASP A 143 -18.47 -16.17 -37.24
CA ASP A 143 -18.33 -17.49 -36.63
C ASP A 143 -16.95 -17.70 -35.99
N ILE A 144 -15.88 -17.26 -36.66
CA ILE A 144 -14.52 -17.29 -36.09
C ILE A 144 -14.45 -16.43 -34.82
N ILE A 145 -15.03 -15.22 -34.85
CA ILE A 145 -15.07 -14.33 -33.68
C ILE A 145 -15.85 -14.98 -32.52
N LEU A 146 -16.91 -15.74 -32.80
CA LEU A 146 -17.70 -16.41 -31.77
C LEU A 146 -16.96 -17.57 -31.11
N LYS A 147 -16.15 -18.32 -31.88
CA LYS A 147 -15.31 -19.43 -31.38
C LYS A 147 -14.26 -18.94 -30.38
N ASN A 148 -14.06 -19.72 -29.31
CA ASN A 148 -13.10 -19.40 -28.23
C ASN A 148 -12.12 -20.54 -27.91
N GLU A 149 -12.06 -21.56 -28.77
CA GLU A 149 -11.22 -22.75 -28.56
C GLU A 149 -9.73 -22.46 -28.85
N LEU A 150 -9.46 -21.59 -29.82
CA LEU A 150 -8.12 -21.18 -30.23
C LEU A 150 -7.71 -19.84 -29.61
N PRO A 151 -6.40 -19.58 -29.41
CA PRO A 151 -5.88 -18.28 -29.01
C PRO A 151 -6.35 -17.15 -29.93
N THR A 152 -6.58 -15.96 -29.36
CA THR A 152 -7.15 -14.82 -30.09
C THR A 152 -6.27 -14.29 -31.22
N ASN A 153 -4.97 -14.53 -31.15
CA ASN A 153 -3.99 -14.15 -32.19
C ASN A 153 -3.77 -15.26 -33.23
N PHE A 154 -4.47 -16.40 -33.15
CA PHE A 154 -4.34 -17.50 -34.12
C PHE A 154 -4.69 -17.05 -35.55
N TYR A 155 -5.73 -16.23 -35.68
CA TYR A 155 -6.22 -15.71 -36.96
C TYR A 155 -5.56 -14.38 -37.38
N SER A 156 -4.48 -13.98 -36.70
CA SER A 156 -3.75 -12.73 -36.96
C SER A 156 -2.51 -12.98 -37.82
N HIS A 157 -2.15 -12.03 -38.68
CA HIS A 157 -0.85 -12.02 -39.37
C HIS A 157 0.13 -11.11 -38.63
N PRO A 158 1.40 -11.51 -38.39
CA PRO A 158 2.37 -10.71 -37.62
C PRO A 158 2.80 -9.40 -38.31
N GLN A 159 2.45 -9.21 -39.57
CA GLN A 159 2.68 -7.93 -40.28
C GLN A 159 1.81 -6.80 -39.74
N PHE A 160 0.68 -7.09 -39.09
CA PHE A 160 -0.18 -6.05 -38.56
C PHE A 160 -0.45 -6.22 -37.07
N LYS A 161 -0.74 -5.12 -36.40
CA LYS A 161 -1.17 -5.11 -35.00
C LYS A 161 -2.15 -3.98 -34.75
N LEU A 162 -2.96 -4.12 -33.71
CA LEU A 162 -3.68 -2.97 -33.16
C LEU A 162 -2.69 -2.05 -32.43
N ASN A 163 -3.00 -0.75 -32.43
CA ASN A 163 -2.24 0.25 -31.67
C ASN A 163 -2.28 0.03 -30.15
N ASN A 164 -3.28 -0.70 -29.64
CA ASN A 164 -3.36 -1.16 -28.24
C ASN A 164 -4.07 -2.53 -28.16
N GLU A 165 -3.72 -3.35 -27.17
CA GLU A 165 -4.36 -4.65 -26.91
C GLU A 165 -5.44 -4.59 -25.80
N HIS A 166 -5.38 -3.56 -24.95
CA HIS A 166 -6.36 -3.29 -23.91
C HIS A 166 -6.49 -1.78 -23.70
N ILE A 167 -7.73 -1.28 -23.67
CA ILE A 167 -8.02 0.09 -23.25
C ILE A 167 -9.15 0.10 -22.23
N ILE A 168 -9.20 1.17 -21.45
CA ILE A 168 -10.23 1.42 -20.45
C ILE A 168 -10.94 2.71 -20.84
N LEU A 169 -12.27 2.65 -20.98
CA LEU A 169 -13.14 3.80 -21.19
C LEU A 169 -13.72 4.27 -19.86
N ASP A 170 -13.63 5.57 -19.63
CA ASP A 170 -14.03 6.26 -18.40
C ASP A 170 -14.82 7.52 -18.75
N GLU A 171 -15.84 7.86 -17.97
CA GLU A 171 -16.74 8.99 -18.27
C GLU A 171 -15.99 10.34 -18.36
N PHE A 172 -14.96 10.56 -17.54
CA PHE A 172 -14.33 11.87 -17.35
C PHE A 172 -12.96 12.00 -18.02
N SER A 173 -12.17 10.92 -18.07
CA SER A 173 -10.76 10.98 -18.47
C SER A 173 -10.48 10.40 -19.86
N ASN A 174 -11.15 9.30 -20.25
CA ASN A 174 -10.93 8.61 -21.52
C ASN A 174 -12.25 8.13 -22.11
N ASN A 175 -13.15 9.07 -22.39
CA ASN A 175 -14.51 8.75 -22.84
C ASN A 175 -14.58 8.29 -24.31
N LYS A 176 -13.47 8.39 -25.06
CA LYS A 176 -13.35 7.97 -26.45
C LYS A 176 -11.93 7.51 -26.73
N TYR A 177 -11.79 6.44 -27.51
CA TYR A 177 -10.52 5.95 -28.01
C TYR A 177 -10.65 5.49 -29.47
N GLU A 178 -9.64 5.72 -30.31
CA GLU A 178 -9.62 5.29 -31.71
C GLU A 178 -8.64 4.13 -31.90
N PHE A 179 -9.16 2.94 -32.20
CA PHE A 179 -8.33 1.80 -32.58
C PHE A 179 -7.85 1.94 -34.02
N LYS A 180 -6.57 1.63 -34.21
CA LYS A 180 -5.90 1.69 -35.51
C LYS A 180 -5.20 0.38 -35.77
N LEU A 181 -5.35 -0.13 -37.00
CA LEU A 181 -4.55 -1.24 -37.47
C LEU A 181 -3.27 -0.68 -38.09
N LEU A 182 -2.12 -1.15 -37.62
CA LEU A 182 -0.81 -0.64 -38.01
C LEU A 182 0.02 -1.74 -38.67
N ASP A 183 0.75 -1.40 -39.73
CA ASP A 183 1.81 -2.25 -40.24
C ASP A 183 2.99 -2.27 -39.25
N THR A 184 3.42 -3.44 -38.82
CA THR A 184 4.43 -3.62 -37.76
C THR A 184 5.84 -3.23 -38.18
N THR A 185 6.09 -3.07 -39.48
CA THR A 185 7.41 -2.71 -40.02
C THR A 185 7.50 -1.20 -40.23
N THR A 186 6.48 -0.60 -40.83
CA THR A 186 6.47 0.83 -41.17
C THR A 186 5.78 1.70 -40.12
N ASN A 187 5.05 1.10 -39.19
CA ASN A 187 4.17 1.76 -38.22
C ASN A 187 3.11 2.66 -38.87
N ARG A 188 2.81 2.45 -40.16
CA ARG A 188 1.78 3.20 -40.88
C ARG A 188 0.40 2.61 -40.60
N GLU A 189 -0.56 3.51 -40.46
CA GLU A 189 -1.97 3.17 -40.29
C GLU A 189 -2.58 2.63 -41.59
N ILE A 190 -3.33 1.53 -41.46
CA ILE A 190 -4.17 1.03 -42.54
C ILE A 190 -5.42 1.90 -42.62
N PRO A 191 -5.79 2.43 -43.80
CA PRO A 191 -6.96 3.28 -43.95
C PRO A 191 -8.21 2.62 -43.36
N SER A 192 -8.94 3.36 -42.53
CA SER A 192 -10.08 2.84 -41.77
C SER A 192 -11.18 2.24 -42.65
N ASN A 193 -11.36 2.76 -43.88
CA ASN A 193 -12.30 2.22 -44.87
C ASN A 193 -11.93 0.81 -45.39
N GLN A 194 -10.71 0.32 -45.14
CA GLN A 194 -10.28 -1.03 -45.49
C GLN A 194 -10.41 -2.01 -44.31
N VAL A 195 -10.67 -1.50 -43.11
CA VAL A 195 -10.79 -2.30 -41.88
C VAL A 195 -12.26 -2.37 -41.50
N LYS A 196 -12.77 -3.59 -41.35
CA LYS A 196 -14.11 -3.79 -40.77
C LYS A 196 -13.99 -4.02 -39.28
N TRP A 197 -14.83 -3.35 -38.51
CA TRP A 197 -14.81 -3.44 -37.05
C TRP A 197 -16.02 -4.19 -36.53
N TYR A 198 -15.82 -4.98 -35.47
CA TYR A 198 -16.87 -5.71 -34.77
C TYR A 198 -16.66 -5.62 -33.27
N GLN A 199 -17.73 -5.76 -32.51
CA GLN A 199 -17.68 -5.95 -31.06
C GLN A 199 -18.27 -7.33 -30.72
N ARG A 200 -17.51 -8.16 -30.00
CA ARG A 200 -17.98 -9.43 -29.44
C ARG A 200 -18.36 -9.23 -27.97
N ILE A 201 -19.63 -9.39 -27.66
CA ILE A 201 -20.14 -9.50 -26.28
C ILE A 201 -20.23 -10.98 -25.89
N SER A 202 -20.08 -11.30 -24.61
CA SER A 202 -20.18 -12.68 -24.09
C SER A 202 -21.34 -12.89 -23.11
N TYR A 203 -22.00 -11.81 -22.69
CA TYR A 203 -23.08 -11.81 -21.71
C TYR A 203 -24.16 -10.80 -22.12
N PRO A 204 -25.48 -11.12 -21.99
CA PRO A 204 -26.01 -12.40 -21.49
C PRO A 204 -25.82 -13.56 -22.47
N ASN A 205 -25.65 -13.29 -23.76
CA ASN A 205 -25.35 -14.27 -24.79
C ASN A 205 -24.13 -13.84 -25.60
N SER A 206 -23.43 -14.79 -26.22
CA SER A 206 -22.34 -14.48 -27.15
C SER A 206 -22.90 -13.99 -28.48
N GLU A 207 -22.57 -12.76 -28.86
CA GLU A 207 -23.07 -12.11 -30.08
C GLU A 207 -21.97 -11.22 -30.68
N VAL A 208 -21.94 -11.12 -32.01
CA VAL A 208 -21.07 -10.21 -32.75
C VAL A 208 -21.91 -9.05 -33.26
N LEU A 209 -21.55 -7.84 -32.82
CA LEU A 209 -22.23 -6.60 -33.15
C LEU A 209 -21.39 -5.80 -34.13
N GLU A 210 -22.05 -5.28 -35.16
CA GLU A 210 -21.48 -4.30 -36.08
C GLU A 210 -21.48 -2.89 -35.48
N PRO A 211 -20.71 -1.95 -36.05
CA PRO A 211 -20.69 -0.57 -35.58
C PRO A 211 -22.08 0.07 -35.62
N ASN A 212 -22.30 1.07 -34.76
CA ASN A 212 -23.56 1.79 -34.59
C ASN A 212 -24.75 0.96 -34.05
N ASN A 213 -24.55 -0.29 -33.63
CA ASN A 213 -25.55 -1.06 -32.91
C ASN A 213 -25.49 -0.74 -31.40
N SER A 214 -26.22 0.30 -30.97
CA SER A 214 -26.07 0.90 -29.64
C SER A 214 -26.74 0.14 -28.50
N ASP A 215 -27.79 -0.64 -28.75
CA ASP A 215 -28.70 -1.02 -27.66
C ASP A 215 -28.08 -2.09 -26.75
N LYS A 216 -27.52 -3.14 -27.36
CA LYS A 216 -26.87 -4.27 -26.65
C LYS A 216 -25.37 -4.08 -26.41
N SER A 217 -24.77 -3.05 -26.99
CA SER A 217 -23.32 -2.90 -26.98
C SER A 217 -22.77 -2.55 -25.58
N THR A 218 -21.55 -3.01 -25.31
CA THR A 218 -20.80 -2.61 -24.10
C THR A 218 -20.26 -1.20 -24.24
N PHE A 219 -19.83 -0.81 -25.44
CA PHE A 219 -19.40 0.54 -25.80
C PHE A 219 -19.98 0.92 -27.17
N ILE A 220 -19.99 2.22 -27.49
CA ILE A 220 -20.41 2.67 -28.82
C ILE A 220 -19.24 2.46 -29.77
N LEU A 221 -19.40 1.58 -30.77
CA LEU A 221 -18.41 1.33 -31.81
C LEU A 221 -18.80 2.07 -33.09
N SER A 222 -17.87 2.82 -33.68
CA SER A 222 -18.03 3.52 -34.97
C SER A 222 -17.29 2.78 -36.08
N ASN A 223 -17.66 3.05 -37.34
CA ASN A 223 -17.10 2.38 -38.53
C ASN A 223 -15.59 2.61 -38.71
N ASP A 224 -15.04 3.67 -38.13
CA ASP A 224 -13.62 4.02 -38.20
C ASP A 224 -12.76 3.30 -37.13
N GLY A 225 -13.37 2.52 -36.23
CA GLY A 225 -12.67 1.91 -35.09
C GLY A 225 -12.69 2.77 -33.83
N THR A 226 -13.35 3.92 -33.86
CA THR A 226 -13.62 4.71 -32.66
C THR A 226 -14.56 3.95 -31.72
N VAL A 227 -14.14 3.80 -30.47
CA VAL A 227 -14.98 3.36 -29.35
C VAL A 227 -15.28 4.54 -28.42
N LYS A 228 -16.51 4.65 -27.92
CA LYS A 228 -16.91 5.66 -26.92
C LYS A 228 -17.56 5.01 -25.70
N TRP A 229 -17.31 5.63 -24.54
CA TRP A 229 -17.92 5.26 -23.28
C TRP A 229 -19.44 5.31 -23.39
N LYS A 230 -20.07 4.33 -22.74
CA LYS A 230 -21.52 4.20 -22.60
C LYS A 230 -21.78 3.73 -21.18
N ASP A 231 -22.79 4.28 -20.53
CA ASP A 231 -23.21 3.83 -19.21
C ASP A 231 -23.52 2.32 -19.24
N THR A 232 -22.96 1.59 -18.28
CA THR A 232 -23.09 0.13 -18.17
C THR A 232 -24.40 -0.28 -17.49
N LYS A 233 -25.17 0.67 -16.96
CA LYS A 233 -26.43 0.42 -16.27
C LYS A 233 -27.44 -0.31 -17.16
N ASP A 234 -27.88 -1.46 -16.68
CA ASP A 234 -28.98 -2.19 -17.30
C ASP A 234 -30.29 -1.60 -16.79
N SER A 235 -31.21 -1.26 -17.69
CA SER A 235 -32.54 -0.75 -17.33
C SER A 235 -33.38 -1.75 -16.52
N THR A 236 -32.97 -3.02 -16.47
CA THR A 236 -33.71 -4.13 -15.86
C THR A 236 -33.08 -4.68 -14.57
N SER A 237 -31.94 -4.14 -14.11
CA SER A 237 -31.24 -4.64 -12.92
C SER A 237 -30.92 -3.54 -11.91
N ASP A 238 -31.25 -3.79 -10.65
CA ASP A 238 -30.86 -2.95 -9.50
C ASP A 238 -29.37 -3.09 -9.13
N ARG A 239 -28.64 -4.05 -9.72
CA ARG A 239 -27.20 -4.23 -9.48
C ARG A 239 -26.38 -3.49 -10.53
N GLU A 240 -25.69 -2.44 -10.12
CA GLU A 240 -24.68 -1.78 -10.94
C GLU A 240 -23.44 -2.69 -11.05
N VAL A 241 -23.00 -2.95 -12.28
CA VAL A 241 -21.74 -3.66 -12.53
C VAL A 241 -20.66 -2.60 -12.68
N GLU A 242 -19.69 -2.57 -11.75
CA GLU A 242 -18.62 -1.56 -11.70
C GLU A 242 -17.83 -1.44 -13.00
N GLU A 243 -17.69 -2.54 -13.74
CA GLU A 243 -17.05 -2.57 -15.05
C GLU A 243 -17.65 -3.64 -15.95
N LYS A 244 -17.79 -3.34 -17.24
CA LYS A 244 -18.10 -4.32 -18.28
C LYS A 244 -16.94 -4.39 -19.26
N SER A 245 -16.69 -5.56 -19.82
CA SER A 245 -15.68 -5.73 -20.85
C SER A 245 -16.23 -6.46 -22.06
N ALA A 246 -15.85 -6.00 -23.24
CA ALA A 246 -16.10 -6.69 -24.49
C ALA A 246 -14.84 -6.66 -25.37
N ARG A 247 -14.79 -7.53 -26.37
CA ARG A 247 -13.69 -7.54 -27.33
C ARG A 247 -14.06 -6.75 -28.57
N ILE A 248 -13.20 -5.83 -28.98
CA ILE A 248 -13.24 -5.25 -30.32
C ILE A 248 -12.42 -6.13 -31.25
N TRP A 249 -12.86 -6.28 -32.49
CA TRP A 249 -12.21 -7.04 -33.55
C TRP A 249 -12.07 -6.20 -34.81
N ALA A 250 -10.85 -6.09 -35.34
CA ALA A 250 -10.56 -5.59 -36.67
C ALA A 250 -10.43 -6.77 -37.63
N SER A 251 -11.18 -6.74 -38.73
CA SER A 251 -11.02 -7.62 -39.88
C SER A 251 -10.35 -6.86 -41.01
N TYR A 252 -9.22 -7.39 -41.49
CA TYR A 252 -8.48 -6.84 -42.60
C TYR A 252 -7.95 -7.99 -43.46
N LYS A 253 -8.42 -8.05 -44.71
CA LYS A 253 -7.92 -8.98 -45.74
C LYS A 253 -7.94 -10.46 -45.31
N GLY A 254 -8.99 -10.81 -44.55
CA GLY A 254 -9.20 -12.16 -44.01
C GLY A 254 -8.56 -12.41 -42.65
N TYR A 255 -7.72 -11.51 -42.13
CA TYR A 255 -7.11 -11.66 -40.81
C TYR A 255 -7.87 -10.88 -39.74
N LEU A 256 -7.80 -11.39 -38.52
CA LEU A 256 -8.50 -10.85 -37.37
C LEU A 256 -7.53 -10.38 -36.30
N TYR A 257 -7.79 -9.22 -35.72
CA TYR A 257 -7.02 -8.64 -34.63
C TYR A 257 -7.98 -8.20 -33.54
N SER A 258 -7.70 -8.51 -32.29
CA SER A 258 -8.60 -8.17 -31.19
C SER A 258 -7.92 -7.41 -30.08
N ALA A 259 -8.71 -6.57 -29.42
CA ALA A 259 -8.34 -5.91 -28.18
C ALA A 259 -9.48 -6.03 -27.17
N VAL A 260 -9.14 -5.92 -25.88
CA VAL A 260 -10.13 -5.81 -24.81
C VAL A 260 -10.47 -4.35 -24.61
N VAL A 261 -11.76 -4.04 -24.48
CA VAL A 261 -12.23 -2.72 -24.07
C VAL A 261 -13.00 -2.91 -22.77
N THR A 262 -12.47 -2.35 -21.70
CA THR A 262 -13.14 -2.27 -20.40
C THR A 262 -13.84 -0.93 -20.29
N VAL A 263 -15.08 -0.91 -19.82
CA VAL A 263 -15.89 0.29 -19.63
C VAL A 263 -16.24 0.38 -18.16
N TYR A 264 -15.81 1.45 -17.51
CA TYR A 264 -16.16 1.71 -16.12
C TYR A 264 -17.59 2.21 -16.00
N SER A 265 -18.27 1.80 -14.94
CA SER A 265 -19.58 2.34 -14.60
C SER A 265 -19.48 3.83 -14.27
N LYS A 266 -20.63 4.50 -14.26
CA LYS A 266 -20.71 5.90 -13.84
C LYS A 266 -20.23 6.11 -12.41
N GLU A 267 -20.62 5.23 -11.48
CA GLU A 267 -20.18 5.29 -10.09
C GLU A 267 -18.65 5.15 -9.98
N ARG A 268 -18.08 4.13 -10.65
CA ARG A 268 -16.63 3.91 -10.66
C ARG A 268 -15.88 5.10 -11.27
N SER A 269 -16.35 5.62 -12.40
CA SER A 269 -15.74 6.79 -13.06
C SER A 269 -15.73 8.01 -12.13
N LYS A 270 -16.82 8.25 -11.39
CA LYS A 270 -16.90 9.33 -10.41
C LYS A 270 -15.94 9.15 -9.23
N ILE A 271 -15.76 7.93 -8.74
CA ILE A 271 -14.80 7.63 -7.66
C ILE A 271 -13.37 7.97 -8.13
N LEU A 272 -13.00 7.57 -9.34
CA LEU A 272 -11.68 7.85 -9.93
C LEU A 272 -11.45 9.35 -10.16
N ASP A 273 -12.45 10.05 -10.70
CA ASP A 273 -12.39 11.50 -10.88
C ASP A 273 -12.24 12.24 -9.55
N ASN A 274 -13.00 11.84 -8.52
CA ASN A 274 -12.83 12.37 -7.16
C ASN A 274 -11.43 12.11 -6.62
N GLU A 275 -10.87 10.92 -6.81
CA GLU A 275 -9.50 10.61 -6.40
C GLU A 275 -8.46 11.49 -7.13
N ASN A 276 -8.64 11.70 -8.43
CA ASN A 276 -7.77 12.57 -9.23
C ASN A 276 -7.85 14.03 -8.76
N LYS A 277 -9.05 14.55 -8.48
CA LYS A 277 -9.25 15.90 -7.92
C LYS A 277 -8.61 16.03 -6.53
N ALA A 278 -8.72 15.00 -5.69
CA ALA A 278 -8.06 14.98 -4.38
C ALA A 278 -6.53 15.01 -4.52
N ARG A 279 -5.97 14.25 -5.47
CA ARG A 279 -4.53 14.26 -5.78
C ARG A 279 -4.05 15.64 -6.26
N GLN A 280 -4.82 16.28 -7.13
CA GLN A 280 -4.52 17.65 -7.58
C GLN A 280 -4.60 18.65 -6.43
N ALA A 281 -5.58 18.52 -5.54
CA ALA A 281 -5.69 19.36 -4.35
C ALA A 281 -4.50 19.15 -3.40
N ALA A 282 -4.09 17.90 -3.14
CA ALA A 282 -2.92 17.58 -2.32
C ALA A 282 -1.66 18.26 -2.88
N LYS A 283 -1.41 18.10 -4.19
CA LYS A 283 -0.30 18.75 -4.89
C LYS A 283 -0.33 20.26 -4.73
N LYS A 284 -1.48 20.88 -5.00
CA LYS A 284 -1.66 22.33 -4.86
C LYS A 284 -1.38 22.81 -3.44
N ILE A 285 -1.90 22.13 -2.41
CA ILE A 285 -1.67 22.50 -1.01
C ILE A 285 -0.17 22.47 -0.69
N VAL A 286 0.54 21.42 -1.10
CA VAL A 286 1.97 21.26 -0.86
C VAL A 286 2.80 22.34 -1.58
N GLU A 287 2.42 22.69 -2.80
CA GLU A 287 3.06 23.72 -3.62
C GLU A 287 2.82 25.13 -3.07
N ASP A 288 1.56 25.50 -2.82
CA ASP A 288 1.15 26.83 -2.32
C ASP A 288 1.82 27.14 -0.97
N GLU A 289 1.92 26.14 -0.10
CA GLU A 289 2.53 26.27 1.23
C GLU A 289 4.06 26.03 1.23
N ARG A 290 4.64 25.69 0.07
CA ARG A 290 6.08 25.43 -0.13
C ARG A 290 6.67 24.37 0.81
N TRP A 291 5.87 23.40 1.23
CA TRP A 291 6.33 22.38 2.19
C TRP A 291 7.45 21.50 1.64
N ASN A 292 7.55 21.31 0.32
CA ASN A 292 8.65 20.55 -0.29
C ASN A 292 10.06 21.12 0.01
N GLU A 293 10.14 22.41 0.38
CA GLU A 293 11.37 23.08 0.77
C GLU A 293 11.72 22.89 2.25
N LEU A 294 10.87 22.23 3.04
CA LEU A 294 11.09 22.01 4.46
C LEU A 294 11.82 20.69 4.73
N PRO A 295 12.57 20.59 5.84
CA PRO A 295 13.06 19.30 6.36
C PRO A 295 11.91 18.36 6.69
N THR A 296 12.14 17.04 6.63
CA THR A 296 11.08 16.01 6.69
C THR A 296 10.17 16.11 7.92
N LEU A 297 10.71 16.38 9.11
CA LEU A 297 9.90 16.56 10.31
C LEU A 297 9.01 17.81 10.25
N GLU A 298 9.50 18.89 9.63
CA GLU A 298 8.74 20.12 9.44
C GLU A 298 7.67 19.95 8.37
N LYS A 299 7.96 19.23 7.26
CA LYS A 299 6.95 18.79 6.28
C LYS A 299 5.78 18.08 6.96
N LEU A 300 6.09 17.06 7.77
CA LEU A 300 5.09 16.29 8.50
C LEU A 300 4.30 17.16 9.47
N THR A 301 5.00 17.99 10.25
CA THR A 301 4.37 18.88 11.25
C THR A 301 3.40 19.84 10.57
N LYS A 302 3.79 20.47 9.47
CA LYS A 302 2.94 21.43 8.75
C LYS A 302 1.72 20.78 8.09
N ALA A 303 1.91 19.64 7.45
CA ALA A 303 0.78 18.87 6.89
C ALA A 303 -0.21 18.43 7.98
N TYR A 304 0.30 18.01 9.15
CA TYR A 304 -0.53 17.62 10.29
C TYR A 304 -1.33 18.81 10.85
N GLU A 305 -0.68 19.96 11.04
CA GLU A 305 -1.34 21.21 11.44
C GLU A 305 -2.42 21.62 10.44
N TRP A 306 -2.13 21.55 9.13
CA TRP A 306 -3.07 21.92 8.10
C TRP A 306 -4.30 21.00 8.11
N MET A 307 -4.11 19.68 8.14
CA MET A 307 -5.22 18.73 8.19
C MET A 307 -6.11 18.94 9.42
N THR A 308 -5.50 19.16 10.58
CA THR A 308 -6.24 19.36 11.84
C THR A 308 -7.02 20.68 11.87
N LYS A 309 -6.54 21.73 11.18
CA LYS A 309 -7.16 23.07 11.18
C LYS A 309 -8.15 23.29 10.03
N GLU A 310 -7.81 22.83 8.83
CA GLU A 310 -8.52 23.19 7.59
C GLU A 310 -9.64 22.21 7.24
N VAL A 311 -9.59 20.98 7.75
CA VAL A 311 -10.61 19.96 7.51
C VAL A 311 -11.51 19.86 8.75
N LYS A 312 -12.83 19.92 8.53
CA LYS A 312 -13.84 19.80 9.59
C LYS A 312 -14.33 18.37 9.72
N TYR A 313 -14.58 17.94 10.95
CA TYR A 313 -15.17 16.63 11.18
C TYR A 313 -16.66 16.64 10.87
N ASP A 314 -17.10 15.64 10.13
CA ASP A 314 -18.51 15.46 9.81
C ASP A 314 -19.22 14.65 10.90
N TYR A 315 -19.95 15.37 11.77
CA TYR A 315 -20.76 14.78 12.84
C TYR A 315 -22.16 14.36 12.39
N ASP A 316 -22.58 14.75 11.17
CA ASP A 316 -23.95 14.56 10.72
C ASP A 316 -24.19 13.11 10.27
N ASN A 317 -24.82 12.31 11.12
CA ASN A 317 -25.17 10.90 10.86
C ASN A 317 -26.35 10.71 9.87
N ARG A 318 -26.61 11.65 8.96
CA ARG A 318 -27.82 11.60 8.11
C ARG A 318 -27.56 10.78 6.82
N THR A 319 -28.20 9.61 6.80
CA THR A 319 -28.53 8.70 5.68
C THR A 319 -28.04 9.06 4.27
N GLY A 320 -27.38 8.09 3.63
CA GLY A 320 -27.09 8.04 2.19
C GLY A 320 -25.77 8.69 1.78
N GLU A 321 -25.49 9.91 2.22
CA GLU A 321 -24.26 10.65 1.88
C GLU A 321 -23.04 10.27 2.73
N LEU A 322 -23.22 9.55 3.85
CA LEU A 322 -22.11 8.99 4.64
C LEU A 322 -21.20 8.04 3.83
N LEU A 323 -21.71 7.43 2.75
CA LEU A 323 -20.88 6.66 1.81
C LEU A 323 -19.96 7.58 0.96
N ARG A 324 -20.26 8.88 0.88
CA ARG A 324 -19.52 9.90 0.11
C ARG A 324 -18.46 10.65 0.94
N SER A 325 -18.65 10.78 2.26
CA SER A 325 -17.76 11.56 3.16
C SER A 325 -16.62 10.73 3.82
N GLN A 326 -16.00 9.80 3.09
CA GLN A 326 -14.96 8.89 3.62
C GLN A 326 -13.75 8.69 2.68
N ASN A 327 -13.49 9.65 1.80
CA ASN A 327 -12.42 9.56 0.82
C ASN A 327 -11.51 10.80 0.91
N ALA A 328 -10.39 10.78 0.19
CA ALA A 328 -9.49 11.92 0.19
C ALA A 328 -10.12 13.17 -0.45
N TYR A 329 -11.11 13.01 -1.32
CA TYR A 329 -11.83 14.13 -1.95
C TYR A 329 -12.66 14.91 -0.92
N SER A 330 -13.43 14.23 -0.07
CA SER A 330 -14.18 14.88 1.01
C SER A 330 -13.27 15.61 2.00
N ALA A 331 -12.05 15.10 2.21
CA ALA A 331 -11.05 15.74 3.07
C ALA A 331 -10.38 16.96 2.43
N LEU A 332 -9.81 16.79 1.23
CA LEU A 332 -8.91 17.79 0.63
C LEU A 332 -9.64 18.81 -0.26
N VAL A 333 -10.79 18.44 -0.82
CA VAL A 333 -11.59 19.31 -1.70
C VAL A 333 -12.78 19.88 -0.94
N GLU A 334 -13.62 19.03 -0.35
CA GLU A 334 -14.83 19.49 0.36
C GLU A 334 -14.53 20.03 1.78
N ARG A 335 -13.36 19.69 2.34
CA ARG A 335 -12.90 20.09 3.68
C ARG A 335 -13.87 19.72 4.81
N LYS A 336 -14.67 18.67 4.62
CA LYS A 336 -15.58 18.10 5.64
C LYS A 336 -15.63 16.58 5.48
N THR A 337 -15.22 15.83 6.50
CA THR A 337 -15.11 14.37 6.39
C THR A 337 -15.07 13.67 7.76
N VAL A 338 -15.14 12.34 7.78
CA VAL A 338 -14.87 11.50 8.98
C VAL A 338 -13.46 10.92 8.98
N CYS A 339 -13.11 10.22 10.07
CA CYS A 339 -11.90 9.41 10.32
C CYS A 339 -11.19 8.89 9.04
N THR A 340 -11.90 8.13 8.20
CA THR A 340 -11.38 7.52 6.97
C THR A 340 -10.90 8.55 5.94
N GLY A 341 -11.64 9.64 5.74
CA GLY A 341 -11.26 10.67 4.78
C GLY A 341 -10.08 11.50 5.26
N TYR A 342 -9.98 11.81 6.56
CA TYR A 342 -8.77 12.41 7.15
C TYR A 342 -7.54 11.56 6.86
N ALA A 343 -7.61 10.26 7.17
CA ALA A 343 -6.47 9.36 6.99
C ALA A 343 -6.07 9.17 5.52
N LYS A 344 -7.04 9.12 4.60
CA LYS A 344 -6.78 9.04 3.15
C LYS A 344 -6.24 10.37 2.59
N GLY A 345 -6.80 11.50 3.00
CA GLY A 345 -6.35 12.83 2.58
C GLY A 345 -4.95 13.16 3.09
N PHE A 346 -4.67 12.90 4.37
CA PHE A 346 -3.33 13.05 4.93
C PHE A 346 -2.31 12.15 4.24
N LYS A 347 -2.67 10.88 3.97
CA LYS A 347 -1.80 9.99 3.18
C LYS A 347 -1.50 10.57 1.79
N MET A 348 -2.48 11.14 1.08
CA MET A 348 -2.21 11.77 -0.22
C MET A 348 -1.25 12.96 -0.13
N ILE A 349 -1.36 13.78 0.93
CA ILE A 349 -0.39 14.86 1.19
C ILE A 349 1.00 14.28 1.48
N MET A 350 1.10 13.20 2.26
CA MET A 350 2.37 12.53 2.54
C MET A 350 3.01 11.92 1.29
N ASP A 351 2.20 11.32 0.42
CA ASP A 351 2.65 10.76 -0.86
C ASP A 351 3.23 11.87 -1.76
N GLU A 352 2.61 13.06 -1.81
CA GLU A 352 3.15 14.23 -2.51
C GLU A 352 4.45 14.76 -1.88
N LEU A 353 4.54 14.77 -0.55
CA LEU A 353 5.74 15.21 0.18
C LEU A 353 6.90 14.19 0.15
N GLY A 354 6.66 12.99 -0.40
CA GLY A 354 7.61 11.89 -0.43
C GLY A 354 7.88 11.27 0.94
N ILE A 355 6.90 11.29 1.85
CA ILE A 355 6.98 10.69 3.19
C ILE A 355 6.21 9.38 3.17
N PRO A 356 6.86 8.21 3.37
CA PRO A 356 6.16 6.94 3.42
C PRO A 356 5.05 6.93 4.47
N CYS A 357 3.82 6.67 4.03
CA CYS A 357 2.62 6.75 4.85
C CYS A 357 1.68 5.57 4.58
N LYS A 358 1.25 4.88 5.64
CA LYS A 358 0.31 3.75 5.60
C LYS A 358 -1.02 4.16 6.23
N PHE A 359 -2.11 3.64 5.68
CA PHE A 359 -3.43 3.73 6.28
C PHE A 359 -3.58 2.61 7.31
N ILE A 360 -4.11 2.92 8.49
CA ILE A 360 -4.41 1.97 9.54
C ILE A 360 -5.88 2.08 9.92
N GLU A 361 -6.50 0.94 10.13
CA GLU A 361 -7.83 0.81 10.70
C GLU A 361 -7.79 -0.11 11.92
N GLY A 362 -8.76 0.09 12.81
CA GLY A 362 -8.92 -0.72 14.00
C GLY A 362 -10.06 -0.21 14.87
N ASP A 363 -10.21 -0.81 16.05
CA ASP A 363 -11.12 -0.28 17.05
C ASP A 363 -10.31 0.46 18.13
N SER A 364 -10.76 1.65 18.50
CA SER A 364 -10.10 2.45 19.55
C SER A 364 -11.08 3.26 20.40
N ASN A 365 -10.70 3.47 21.66
CA ASN A 365 -11.40 4.36 22.60
C ASN A 365 -10.61 5.64 22.92
N ARG A 366 -9.62 6.01 22.09
CA ARG A 366 -8.78 7.18 22.38
C ARG A 366 -9.53 8.50 22.21
N GLU A 367 -10.46 8.57 21.26
CA GLU A 367 -11.33 9.73 21.04
C GLU A 367 -12.55 9.69 21.97
N GLU A 368 -13.27 8.56 21.95
CA GLU A 368 -14.57 8.39 22.59
C GLU A 368 -14.50 7.69 23.96
N SER A 369 -15.59 7.73 24.73
CA SER A 369 -15.65 6.98 26.01
C SER A 369 -15.92 5.48 25.82
N PHE A 370 -16.15 5.03 24.58
CA PHE A 370 -16.41 3.66 24.19
C PHE A 370 -15.51 3.28 22.99
N ILE A 371 -15.31 1.99 22.78
CA ILE A 371 -14.54 1.47 21.65
C ILE A 371 -15.33 1.69 20.36
N SER A 372 -14.72 2.34 19.37
CA SER A 372 -15.33 2.60 18.07
C SER A 372 -14.36 2.26 16.94
N LYS A 373 -14.88 1.88 15.77
CA LYS A 373 -14.04 1.75 14.58
C LYS A 373 -13.42 3.09 14.26
N HIS A 374 -12.14 3.09 13.92
CA HIS A 374 -11.37 4.29 13.63
C HIS A 374 -10.35 4.06 12.53
N ALA A 375 -9.91 5.14 11.91
CA ALA A 375 -8.89 5.14 10.87
C ALA A 375 -7.90 6.29 11.07
N TRP A 376 -6.61 5.99 10.95
CA TRP A 376 -5.50 6.93 11.10
C TRP A 376 -4.31 6.50 10.23
N ASN A 377 -3.12 7.07 10.45
CA ASN A 377 -1.94 6.76 9.65
C ASN A 377 -0.72 6.30 10.46
N LEU A 378 0.14 5.52 9.81
CA LEU A 378 1.54 5.37 10.19
C LEU A 378 2.40 6.18 9.21
N VAL A 379 3.37 6.94 9.71
CA VAL A 379 4.36 7.67 8.91
C VAL A 379 5.77 7.19 9.24
N GLN A 380 6.65 7.15 8.24
CA GLN A 380 8.05 6.77 8.42
C GLN A 380 8.94 8.01 8.50
N LEU A 381 9.61 8.21 9.64
CA LEU A 381 10.66 9.21 9.84
C LEU A 381 11.93 8.50 10.33
N ASP A 382 13.09 8.87 9.81
CA ASP A 382 14.38 8.23 10.14
C ASP A 382 14.34 6.70 10.04
N ASN A 383 13.63 6.21 9.01
CA ASN A 383 13.38 4.80 8.75
C ASN A 383 12.58 4.08 9.87
N LYS A 384 11.96 4.83 10.79
CA LYS A 384 11.13 4.33 11.89
C LYS A 384 9.67 4.74 11.73
N TRP A 385 8.76 3.83 12.07
CA TRP A 385 7.33 4.04 11.94
C TRP A 385 6.71 4.63 13.21
N TYR A 386 5.90 5.67 13.03
CA TYR A 386 5.15 6.35 14.07
C TYR A 386 3.68 6.50 13.69
N HIS A 387 2.80 6.40 14.67
CA HIS A 387 1.38 6.69 14.50
C HIS A 387 1.14 8.19 14.48
N VAL A 388 0.31 8.64 13.54
CA VAL A 388 -0.22 10.00 13.49
C VAL A 388 -1.72 9.93 13.21
N ASP A 389 -2.49 10.71 13.97
CA ASP A 389 -3.94 10.78 13.82
C ASP A 389 -4.41 12.23 13.80
N THR A 390 -4.62 12.76 12.59
CA THR A 390 -5.13 14.12 12.36
C THR A 390 -6.60 14.27 12.74
N THR A 391 -7.35 13.17 12.81
CA THR A 391 -8.77 13.20 13.16
C THR A 391 -8.93 13.49 14.64
N SER A 392 -8.18 12.78 15.48
CA SER A 392 -8.28 12.91 16.95
C SER A 392 -7.74 14.24 17.49
N ASP A 393 -6.81 14.88 16.77
CA ASP A 393 -6.26 16.21 17.11
C ASP A 393 -6.88 17.36 16.31
N ARG A 394 -8.00 17.12 15.62
CA ARG A 394 -8.73 18.14 14.89
C ARG A 394 -9.04 19.35 15.77
N VAL A 395 -8.96 20.53 15.18
CA VAL A 395 -9.26 21.79 15.85
C VAL A 395 -10.76 22.03 15.77
N GLU A 396 -11.44 21.83 16.89
CA GLU A 396 -12.86 22.17 17.04
C GLU A 396 -13.08 23.69 17.04
N ARG A 397 -14.31 24.14 16.73
CA ARG A 397 -14.67 25.56 16.52
C ARG A 397 -14.22 26.55 17.61
N GLN A 398 -14.00 26.09 18.84
CA GLN A 398 -13.58 26.95 19.97
C GLN A 398 -12.05 26.99 20.19
N LYS A 399 -11.29 26.16 19.47
CA LYS A 399 -9.83 26.11 19.56
C LYS A 399 -9.21 26.81 18.35
N HIS A 400 -8.01 27.35 18.55
CA HIS A 400 -7.24 28.03 17.49
C HIS A 400 -5.93 27.33 17.14
N LYS A 401 -5.60 26.22 17.82
CA LYS A 401 -4.34 25.50 17.63
C LYS A 401 -4.53 24.00 17.74
N THR A 402 -3.67 23.27 17.04
CA THR A 402 -3.49 21.83 17.13
C THR A 402 -2.78 21.49 18.44
N ASP A 403 -3.29 20.49 19.18
CA ASP A 403 -2.73 20.11 20.48
C ASP A 403 -1.61 19.05 20.38
N PHE A 404 -1.50 18.35 19.25
CA PHE A 404 -0.47 17.33 18.96
C PHE A 404 -0.42 16.15 19.96
N ASN A 405 -1.53 15.79 20.58
CA ASN A 405 -1.62 14.63 21.46
C ASN A 405 -1.46 13.30 20.70
N PHE A 406 -1.76 13.31 19.40
CA PHE A 406 -1.78 12.16 18.51
C PHE A 406 -0.72 12.24 17.41
N PHE A 407 0.38 12.96 17.70
CA PHE A 407 1.50 13.18 16.79
C PHE A 407 2.72 12.39 17.21
N LEU A 408 3.22 11.55 16.30
CA LEU A 408 4.36 10.65 16.51
C LEU A 408 4.18 9.73 17.72
N ASN A 409 2.99 9.14 17.86
CA ASN A 409 2.76 8.09 18.84
C ASN A 409 3.42 6.77 18.41
N THR A 410 3.47 5.81 19.32
CA THR A 410 3.94 4.42 19.12
C THR A 410 2.87 3.45 19.61
N ASN A 411 3.07 2.14 19.44
CA ASN A 411 2.16 1.12 19.99
C ASN A 411 1.94 1.25 21.51
N ASN A 412 2.91 1.79 22.25
CA ASN A 412 2.84 1.99 23.70
C ASN A 412 1.89 3.14 24.11
N ASP A 413 1.39 3.91 23.13
CA ASP A 413 0.44 5.01 23.31
C ASP A 413 -1.02 4.60 23.03
N PHE A 414 -1.25 3.30 22.82
CA PHE A 414 -2.56 2.68 22.73
C PHE A 414 -2.82 1.79 23.94
N VAL A 415 -4.09 1.61 24.32
CA VAL A 415 -4.47 0.67 25.39
C VAL A 415 -4.62 -0.75 24.84
N ASP A 416 -4.57 -1.75 25.71
CA ASP A 416 -4.68 -3.16 25.30
C ASP A 416 -6.04 -3.53 24.69
N THR A 417 -7.08 -2.73 24.97
CA THR A 417 -8.40 -2.90 24.37
C THR A 417 -8.48 -2.36 22.94
N ASP A 418 -7.51 -1.57 22.48
CA ASP A 418 -7.45 -1.11 21.10
C ASP A 418 -7.00 -2.27 20.19
N THR A 419 -7.76 -2.54 19.13
CA THR A 419 -7.54 -3.65 18.20
C THR A 419 -7.15 -3.14 16.82
N PHE A 420 -5.88 -3.30 16.46
CA PHE A 420 -5.35 -2.96 15.13
C PHE A 420 -4.08 -3.75 14.85
N TYR A 421 -3.57 -3.64 13.63
CA TYR A 421 -2.30 -4.26 13.26
C TYR A 421 -1.10 -3.56 13.93
N ARG A 422 -0.51 -4.21 14.93
CA ARG A 422 0.62 -3.68 15.73
C ARG A 422 1.99 -4.14 15.25
N GLU A 423 2.05 -5.19 14.41
CA GLU A 423 3.31 -5.84 14.04
C GLU A 423 3.91 -5.25 12.76
N PHE A 424 4.70 -4.19 12.87
CA PHE A 424 5.45 -3.67 11.72
C PHE A 424 6.95 -3.64 12.03
N SER A 425 7.78 -3.80 11.00
CA SER A 425 9.22 -3.65 11.13
C SER A 425 9.56 -2.22 11.54
N ASP A 426 10.61 -2.05 12.34
CA ASP A 426 11.18 -0.74 12.68
C ASP A 426 10.23 0.26 13.38
N PRO A 427 9.59 -0.11 14.51
CA PRO A 427 8.84 0.88 15.30
C PRO A 427 9.78 1.97 15.85
N GLY A 428 9.30 3.21 15.83
CA GLY A 428 10.03 4.33 16.40
C GLY A 428 9.91 4.45 17.91
N SER A 429 10.87 5.14 18.52
CA SER A 429 10.84 5.54 19.94
C SER A 429 11.40 6.93 20.16
N HIS A 430 12.47 7.28 19.44
CA HIS A 430 13.21 8.54 19.60
C HIS A 430 12.35 9.82 19.52
N LEU A 431 11.46 9.91 18.52
CA LEU A 431 10.54 11.05 18.35
C LEU A 431 9.16 10.84 18.99
N ARG A 432 9.00 9.84 19.85
CA ARG A 432 7.71 9.48 20.44
C ARG A 432 7.12 10.67 21.19
N ASN A 433 5.90 11.07 20.85
CA ASN A 433 5.18 12.18 21.49
C ASN A 433 5.98 13.50 21.51
N LEU A 434 6.78 13.77 20.47
CA LEU A 434 7.70 14.90 20.41
C LEU A 434 7.12 16.27 20.81
N LYS A 435 5.84 16.50 20.50
CA LYS A 435 5.15 17.78 20.76
C LYS A 435 4.36 17.78 22.08
N PHE A 436 4.33 16.67 22.79
CA PHE A 436 3.58 16.48 24.02
C PHE A 436 4.36 17.09 25.21
N LYS A 437 3.76 18.08 25.89
CA LYS A 437 4.45 18.81 26.96
C LYS A 437 4.76 17.90 28.16
N GLY A 438 6.01 17.95 28.63
CA GLY A 438 6.46 17.22 29.80
C GLY A 438 6.41 15.70 29.62
N PHE A 439 6.49 15.22 28.37
CA PHE A 439 6.48 13.79 28.09
C PHE A 439 7.75 13.11 28.61
N ALA A 440 7.60 11.94 29.21
CA ALA A 440 8.70 11.07 29.61
C ALA A 440 8.40 9.63 29.21
N GLU A 441 9.41 8.91 28.72
CA GLU A 441 9.32 7.49 28.40
C GLU A 441 10.19 6.64 29.35
N ASN A 442 11.27 7.22 29.85
CA ASN A 442 12.25 6.52 30.68
C ASN A 442 12.74 7.40 31.84
N LYS A 443 13.65 6.85 32.65
CA LYS A 443 14.22 7.55 33.82
C LYS A 443 14.98 8.81 33.44
N ASP A 444 15.71 8.81 32.34
CA ASP A 444 16.52 9.94 31.89
C ASP A 444 15.65 11.13 31.48
N ASP A 445 14.51 10.88 30.86
CA ASP A 445 13.52 11.93 30.57
C ASP A 445 12.96 12.53 31.87
N VAL A 446 12.62 11.70 32.86
CA VAL A 446 12.13 12.18 34.16
C VAL A 446 13.20 13.03 34.86
N LEU A 447 14.45 12.58 34.84
CA LEU A 447 15.58 13.33 35.39
C LEU A 447 15.76 14.68 34.68
N ALA A 448 15.70 14.71 33.35
CA ALA A 448 15.77 15.93 32.58
C ALA A 448 14.60 16.88 32.91
N LEU A 449 13.37 16.37 33.08
CA LEU A 449 12.22 17.20 33.46
C LEU A 449 12.39 17.78 34.87
N ILE A 450 12.86 16.99 35.83
CA ILE A 450 13.22 17.47 37.18
C ILE A 450 14.24 18.62 37.08
N ASP A 451 15.32 18.37 36.34
CA ASP A 451 16.43 19.30 36.20
C ASP A 451 15.98 20.62 35.54
N ASN A 452 15.11 20.55 34.53
CA ASN A 452 14.53 21.73 33.86
C ASN A 452 13.56 22.51 34.75
N ASN A 453 12.91 21.85 35.69
CA ASN A 453 12.00 22.47 36.65
C ASN A 453 12.71 22.99 37.93
N TYR A 454 14.04 22.90 38.01
CA TYR A 454 14.81 23.45 39.12
C TYR A 454 14.86 24.99 39.07
N ASP A 455 14.34 25.61 40.13
CA ASP A 455 14.46 27.04 40.38
C ASP A 455 15.77 27.29 41.13
N VAL A 456 16.75 27.82 40.42
CA VAL A 456 18.11 28.07 40.94
C VAL A 456 18.09 29.10 42.06
N GLU A 457 17.22 30.11 42.01
CA GLU A 457 17.18 31.18 43.01
C GLU A 457 16.49 30.71 44.29
N LYS A 458 15.43 29.91 44.15
CA LYS A 458 14.76 29.25 45.30
C LYS A 458 15.44 27.96 45.76
N LYS A 459 16.46 27.50 45.03
CA LYS A 459 17.23 26.28 45.27
C LYS A 459 16.38 25.00 45.37
N GLN A 460 15.25 24.95 44.67
CA GLN A 460 14.29 23.87 44.82
C GLN A 460 13.56 23.50 43.52
N VAL A 461 13.03 22.29 43.49
CA VAL A 461 12.00 21.83 42.55
C VAL A 461 10.68 21.78 43.32
N SER A 462 9.88 22.84 43.26
CA SER A 462 8.62 22.89 44.03
C SER A 462 7.52 22.01 43.40
N LYS A 463 7.46 21.98 42.06
CA LYS A 463 6.41 21.30 41.30
C LYS A 463 6.99 20.69 40.02
N LEU A 464 6.57 19.46 39.72
CA LEU A 464 6.87 18.79 38.46
C LEU A 464 5.57 18.27 37.84
N GLU A 465 5.32 18.62 36.59
CA GLU A 465 4.29 18.00 35.78
C GLU A 465 4.97 17.13 34.73
N LEU A 466 4.63 15.84 34.70
CA LEU A 466 5.11 14.90 33.71
C LEU A 466 3.95 14.12 33.11
N THR A 467 4.05 13.77 31.84
CA THR A 467 3.06 12.98 31.12
C THR A 467 3.71 11.73 30.54
N GLY A 468 3.01 10.61 30.58
CA GLY A 468 3.42 9.41 29.89
C GLY A 468 2.63 8.20 30.37
N ASN A 469 3.05 7.01 29.97
CA ASN A 469 2.46 5.78 30.50
C ASN A 469 2.93 5.56 31.94
N ILE A 470 2.17 6.10 32.89
CA ILE A 470 2.49 6.09 34.32
C ILE A 470 2.72 4.69 34.86
N SER A 471 2.00 3.68 34.36
CA SER A 471 2.19 2.30 34.78
C SER A 471 3.59 1.79 34.45
N LEU A 472 4.13 2.18 33.29
CA LEU A 472 5.48 1.84 32.86
C LEU A 472 6.54 2.73 33.55
N LEU A 473 6.21 3.99 33.81
CA LEU A 473 7.14 4.97 34.38
C LEU A 473 7.30 4.89 35.90
N LYS A 474 6.42 4.18 36.63
CA LYS A 474 6.38 4.22 38.10
C LYS A 474 7.74 4.01 38.76
N LYS A 475 8.50 3.00 38.31
CA LYS A 475 9.85 2.71 38.82
C LYS A 475 10.84 3.80 38.41
N ALA A 476 10.85 4.18 37.13
CA ALA A 476 11.72 5.23 36.59
C ALA A 476 11.55 6.56 37.36
N MET A 477 10.32 6.95 37.67
CA MET A 477 10.02 8.13 38.48
C MET A 477 10.56 8.03 39.90
N SER A 478 10.32 6.90 40.57
CA SER A 478 10.84 6.68 41.93
C SER A 478 12.37 6.76 41.96
N ASP A 479 13.04 6.06 41.04
CA ASP A 479 14.49 6.05 40.95
C ASP A 479 15.04 7.46 40.65
N ALA A 480 14.37 8.22 39.77
CA ALA A 480 14.73 9.59 39.42
C ALA A 480 14.58 10.56 40.61
N PHE A 481 13.48 10.45 41.37
CA PHE A 481 13.26 11.28 42.56
C PHE A 481 14.29 10.98 43.64
N SER A 482 14.56 9.70 43.91
CA SER A 482 15.63 9.31 44.86
C SER A 482 16.99 9.82 44.42
N GLU A 483 17.35 9.70 43.14
CA GLU A 483 18.64 10.18 42.61
C GLU A 483 18.78 11.72 42.70
N ARG A 484 17.66 12.45 42.70
CA ARG A 484 17.64 13.92 42.83
C ARG A 484 17.33 14.39 44.25
N ASN A 485 17.28 13.49 45.23
CA ASN A 485 16.92 13.76 46.62
C ASN A 485 15.59 14.54 46.74
N LEU A 486 14.57 14.10 45.99
CA LEU A 486 13.23 14.68 46.00
C LEU A 486 12.27 13.80 46.79
N GLU A 487 11.69 14.38 47.85
CA GLU A 487 10.63 13.75 48.62
C GLU A 487 9.27 14.30 48.20
N VAL A 488 8.37 13.42 47.77
CA VAL A 488 7.02 13.80 47.30
C VAL A 488 6.15 14.18 48.50
N LYS A 489 5.65 15.42 48.50
CA LYS A 489 4.67 15.92 49.48
C LYS A 489 3.25 15.48 49.12
N SER A 490 2.88 15.64 47.85
CA SER A 490 1.58 15.24 47.32
C SER A 490 1.63 15.12 45.81
N PHE A 491 0.65 14.42 45.22
CA PHE A 491 0.52 14.33 43.77
C PHE A 491 -0.94 14.29 43.34
N LYS A 492 -1.19 14.70 42.10
CA LYS A 492 -2.50 14.60 41.44
C LYS A 492 -2.32 14.13 40.00
N ALA A 493 -3.09 13.14 39.59
CA ALA A 493 -3.09 12.60 38.22
C ALA A 493 -4.37 12.98 37.48
N TRP A 494 -4.27 13.21 36.17
CA TRP A 494 -5.41 13.40 35.26
C TRP A 494 -5.04 12.97 33.82
N GLY A 495 -6.03 12.97 32.94
CA GLY A 495 -5.87 12.54 31.54
C GLY A 495 -6.33 11.10 31.29
N LYS A 496 -6.65 10.81 30.02
CA LYS A 496 -7.08 9.48 29.57
C LYS A 496 -5.87 8.56 29.40
N LYS A 497 -6.05 7.26 29.63
CA LYS A 497 -5.00 6.25 29.38
C LYS A 497 -4.69 6.13 27.88
N PRO A 498 -3.49 5.66 27.50
CA PRO A 498 -2.40 5.22 28.37
C PRO A 498 -1.50 6.37 28.89
N ASN A 499 -1.48 7.52 28.22
CA ASN A 499 -0.67 8.67 28.62
C ASN A 499 -1.42 9.59 29.58
N GLN A 500 -1.05 9.56 30.86
CA GLN A 500 -1.65 10.39 31.89
C GLN A 500 -0.64 11.42 32.40
N THR A 501 -1.13 12.60 32.76
CA THR A 501 -0.31 13.65 33.38
C THR A 501 -0.39 13.51 34.90
N ILE A 502 0.75 13.57 35.56
CA ILE A 502 0.84 13.65 37.01
C ILE A 502 1.59 14.93 37.40
N SER A 503 0.97 15.71 38.28
CA SER A 503 1.61 16.81 38.99
C SER A 503 2.08 16.32 40.34
N TYR A 504 3.38 16.42 40.60
CA TYR A 504 4.01 16.23 41.90
C TYR A 504 4.31 17.58 42.55
N ILE A 505 4.10 17.65 43.86
CA ILE A 505 4.60 18.72 44.73
C ILE A 505 5.61 18.07 45.67
N PHE A 506 6.76 18.70 45.84
CA PHE A 506 7.84 18.15 46.68
C PHE A 506 8.01 18.95 47.98
N ASN A 507 8.60 18.32 48.99
CA ASN A 507 9.05 19.00 50.20
C ASN A 507 10.20 19.96 49.87
N GLU A 508 10.40 21.02 50.66
CA GLU A 508 11.48 21.98 50.40
C GLU A 508 12.85 21.30 50.37
N GLN A 509 13.68 21.68 49.40
CA GLN A 509 15.06 21.23 49.31
C GLN A 509 15.97 22.44 49.52
N ASN A 510 16.77 22.43 50.58
CA ASN A 510 17.73 23.51 50.88
C ASN A 510 19.15 23.06 50.48
N THR A 511 19.39 22.98 49.18
CA THR A 511 20.71 22.61 48.64
C THR A 511 21.50 23.84 48.19
N GLU A 512 22.83 23.77 48.24
CA GLU A 512 23.70 24.81 47.68
C GLU A 512 23.88 24.62 46.18
N ASN A 513 23.94 25.75 45.45
CA ASN A 513 24.20 25.74 44.02
C ASN A 513 25.70 25.70 43.74
N ILE A 514 26.11 24.76 42.89
CA ILE A 514 27.44 24.76 42.30
C ILE A 514 27.42 25.67 41.07
N ASN A 515 28.21 26.74 41.10
CA ASN A 515 28.36 27.64 39.96
C ASN A 515 29.29 27.05 38.90
N ILE A 516 28.79 26.97 37.67
CA ILE A 516 29.48 26.49 36.46
C ILE A 516 29.44 27.59 35.41
N ASN A 517 30.59 27.93 34.86
CA ASN A 517 30.69 28.91 33.77
C ASN A 517 30.89 28.17 32.45
N VAL A 518 30.07 28.49 31.46
CA VAL A 518 30.30 28.06 30.07
C VAL A 518 31.39 28.93 29.48
N THR A 519 32.55 28.34 29.23
CA THR A 519 33.74 29.08 28.76
C THR A 519 33.72 29.24 27.24
N ASN A 520 33.22 28.24 26.51
CA ASN A 520 33.20 28.26 25.05
C ASN A 520 32.02 27.45 24.48
N ILE A 521 31.51 27.89 23.33
CA ILE A 521 30.47 27.20 22.55
C ILE A 521 30.88 27.34 21.09
N GLN A 522 31.10 26.22 20.40
CA GLN A 522 31.57 26.24 19.02
C GLN A 522 31.11 25.00 18.24
N LYS A 523 31.15 25.09 16.91
CA LYS A 523 30.94 23.94 16.03
C LYS A 523 32.03 22.89 16.27
N TYR A 524 31.67 21.61 16.22
CA TYR A 524 32.58 20.50 16.44
C TYR A 524 32.89 19.73 15.14
N ASN A 525 34.17 19.59 14.80
CA ASN A 525 34.70 18.74 13.71
C ASN A 525 34.05 18.89 12.31
N ASN A 526 33.52 20.07 12.00
CA ASN A 526 32.72 20.33 10.80
C ASN A 526 31.45 19.45 10.66
N GLU A 527 31.07 18.73 11.70
CA GLU A 527 29.85 17.92 11.76
C GLU A 527 28.66 18.79 12.20
N ASN A 528 27.45 18.23 12.13
CA ASN A 528 26.25 18.81 12.73
C ASN A 528 26.29 18.63 14.25
N ALA A 529 27.29 19.23 14.90
CA ALA A 529 27.52 19.10 16.33
C ALA A 529 28.07 20.39 16.96
N ILE A 530 27.72 20.60 18.24
CA ILE A 530 28.19 21.72 19.06
C ILE A 530 29.05 21.16 20.20
N LYS A 531 30.24 21.74 20.41
CA LYS A 531 31.06 21.52 21.60
C LYS A 531 30.83 22.67 22.58
N ILE A 532 30.48 22.33 23.82
CA ILE A 532 30.33 23.24 24.94
C ILE A 532 31.44 22.93 25.95
N ASP A 533 32.20 23.95 26.34
CA ASP A 533 33.27 23.84 27.32
C ASP A 533 32.84 24.48 28.65
N PHE A 534 33.13 23.81 29.76
CA PHE A 534 32.90 24.30 31.12
C PHE A 534 34.21 24.60 31.84
N ASP A 535 34.17 25.52 32.80
CA ASP A 535 35.29 25.81 33.70
C ASP A 535 35.57 24.65 34.68
N LYS A 536 34.54 23.88 35.01
CA LYS A 536 34.59 22.71 35.91
C LYS A 536 33.88 21.52 35.29
N SER A 537 34.31 20.31 35.66
CA SER A 537 33.59 19.10 35.27
C SER A 537 32.20 19.09 35.89
N VAL A 538 31.20 18.81 35.07
CA VAL A 538 29.84 18.48 35.50
C VAL A 538 29.58 17.06 35.05
N ASN A 539 28.99 16.23 35.91
CA ASN A 539 28.63 14.86 35.56
C ASN A 539 27.13 14.78 35.33
N ASP A 540 26.69 13.73 34.64
CA ASP A 540 25.26 13.41 34.47
C ASP A 540 24.46 14.53 33.77
N LEU A 541 25.04 15.16 32.73
CA LEU A 541 24.28 15.93 31.75
C LEU A 541 23.90 15.05 30.56
N LYS A 542 22.62 15.01 30.26
CA LYS A 542 21.97 14.22 29.22
C LYS A 542 21.38 15.14 28.16
N THR A 543 20.83 14.57 27.09
CA THR A 543 20.18 15.32 25.99
C THR A 543 19.19 16.37 26.51
N GLY A 544 18.28 15.97 27.41
CA GLY A 544 17.26 16.86 27.96
C GLY A 544 17.76 17.95 28.92
N ASN A 545 19.03 17.94 29.34
CA ASN A 545 19.59 19.01 30.17
C ASN A 545 20.01 20.24 29.36
N PHE A 546 20.14 20.11 28.04
CA PHE A 546 20.52 21.20 27.14
C PHE A 546 19.30 21.68 26.36
N ASN A 547 18.87 22.91 26.63
CA ASN A 547 17.72 23.50 25.97
C ASN A 547 18.18 24.30 24.76
N ILE A 548 17.98 23.76 23.56
CA ILE A 548 18.35 24.42 22.31
C ILE A 548 17.13 24.83 21.47
N SER A 549 17.35 25.67 20.46
CA SER A 549 16.36 26.00 19.43
C SER A 549 16.92 25.81 18.03
N ASN A 550 16.01 25.63 17.06
CA ASN A 550 16.27 25.45 15.62
C ASN A 550 16.91 24.11 15.20
N ALA A 551 17.16 23.20 16.14
CA ALA A 551 17.54 21.80 15.92
C ALA A 551 17.15 20.94 17.12
N PHE A 552 17.21 19.61 16.97
CA PHE A 552 17.07 18.64 18.05
C PHE A 552 18.44 18.03 18.40
N ILE A 553 18.57 17.53 19.63
CA ILE A 553 19.77 16.84 20.09
C ILE A 553 19.56 15.33 19.95
N LYS A 554 20.33 14.71 19.07
CA LYS A 554 20.34 13.26 18.86
C LYS A 554 20.95 12.53 20.04
N LYS A 555 22.13 12.99 20.46
CA LYS A 555 22.91 12.41 21.57
C LYS A 555 23.88 13.43 22.14
N VAL A 556 24.35 13.14 23.35
CA VAL A 556 25.33 13.93 24.09
C VAL A 556 26.51 13.06 24.47
N GLU A 557 27.73 13.57 24.30
CA GLU A 557 28.98 12.89 24.67
C GLU A 557 29.82 13.80 25.57
N GLN A 558 30.29 13.28 26.71
CA GLN A 558 31.18 14.01 27.60
C GLN A 558 32.65 13.74 27.22
N LYS A 559 33.47 14.80 27.16
CA LYS A 559 34.93 14.74 26.95
C LYS A 559 35.64 15.68 27.92
N GLY A 560 36.08 15.14 29.05
CA GLY A 560 36.63 15.94 30.15
C GLY A 560 35.57 16.92 30.66
N ASN A 561 35.91 18.21 30.69
CA ASN A 561 34.99 19.29 31.07
C ASN A 561 34.13 19.79 29.89
N SER A 562 34.14 19.09 28.76
CA SER A 562 33.38 19.47 27.57
C SER A 562 32.23 18.50 27.32
N TYR A 563 31.20 19.00 26.65
CA TYR A 563 30.10 18.19 26.13
C TYR A 563 29.91 18.45 24.64
N ILE A 564 29.70 17.38 23.88
CA ILE A 564 29.42 17.42 22.44
C ILE A 564 27.97 17.03 22.22
N LEU A 565 27.21 17.94 21.63
CA LEU A 565 25.81 17.78 21.29
C LEU A 565 25.74 17.47 19.81
N HIS A 566 25.36 16.24 19.47
CA HIS A 566 25.13 15.82 18.10
C HIS A 566 23.70 16.22 17.72
N LEU A 567 23.54 16.98 16.63
CA LEU A 567 22.28 17.60 16.25
C LEU A 567 21.63 16.87 15.07
N GLU A 568 20.30 16.95 15.03
CA GLU A 568 19.47 16.47 13.93
C GLU A 568 18.18 17.30 13.82
N HIS A 569 17.36 17.01 12.79
CA HIS A 569 16.08 17.69 12.54
C HIS A 569 16.15 19.22 12.68
N PHE A 570 17.07 19.84 11.94
CA PHE A 570 17.11 21.30 11.81
C PHE A 570 15.77 21.81 11.26
N ASN A 571 15.35 23.01 11.67
CA ASN A 571 14.04 23.54 11.30
C ASN A 571 13.93 24.05 9.85
N LYS A 572 15.05 24.21 9.14
CA LYS A 572 15.09 24.60 7.72
C LYS A 572 16.42 24.19 7.06
N PHE A 573 16.46 24.24 5.73
CA PHE A 573 17.70 24.17 4.96
C PHE A 573 18.38 25.56 4.84
N GLY A 574 19.64 25.57 4.41
CA GLY A 574 20.50 26.74 4.32
C GLY A 574 21.05 27.17 5.68
N LYS A 575 21.23 28.47 5.88
CA LYS A 575 21.81 29.04 7.10
C LYS A 575 20.84 28.94 8.29
N VAL A 576 21.24 28.16 9.30
CA VAL A 576 20.51 27.93 10.56
C VAL A 576 21.39 28.34 11.73
N GLU A 577 20.86 29.20 12.60
CA GLU A 577 21.50 29.60 13.84
C GLU A 577 20.91 28.77 14.99
N VAL A 578 21.66 27.78 15.47
CA VAL A 578 21.26 26.98 16.63
C VAL A 578 21.64 27.74 17.89
N LYS A 579 20.64 28.01 18.74
CA LYS A 579 20.82 28.75 19.99
C LYS A 579 20.73 27.80 21.18
N LEU A 580 21.71 27.87 22.09
CA LEU A 580 21.67 27.26 23.42
C LEU A 580 20.96 28.21 24.38
N ASN A 581 19.70 27.96 24.68
CA ASN A 581 18.90 28.84 25.54
C ASN A 581 19.26 28.69 27.02
N SER A 582 19.52 27.45 27.47
CA SER A 582 19.97 27.19 28.84
C SER A 582 20.53 25.79 28.97
N ILE A 583 21.27 25.58 30.06
CA ILE A 583 21.64 24.26 30.57
C ILE A 583 21.03 24.16 31.97
N LYS A 584 20.38 23.04 32.26
CA LYS A 584 19.63 22.85 33.50
C LYS A 584 20.01 21.52 34.14
N ARG A 585 20.41 21.59 35.41
CA ARG A 585 20.72 20.46 36.28
C ARG A 585 20.42 20.88 37.71
N LYS A 586 19.62 20.10 38.45
CA LYS A 586 19.36 20.36 39.87
C LYS A 586 20.68 20.50 40.61
N ASP A 587 20.78 21.48 41.51
CA ASP A 587 21.96 21.83 42.32
C ASP A 587 23.09 22.55 41.56
N TYR A 588 22.88 22.94 40.30
CA TYR A 588 23.85 23.71 39.51
C TYR A 588 23.27 25.02 38.99
N LYS A 589 24.10 26.07 38.99
CA LYS A 589 23.85 27.35 38.32
C LYS A 589 24.80 27.50 37.13
N PHE A 590 24.27 27.39 35.92
CA PHE A 590 25.03 27.58 34.68
C PHE A 590 25.00 29.03 34.22
N ASN A 591 26.16 29.63 34.06
CA ASN A 591 26.32 30.98 33.53
C ASN A 591 26.79 30.89 32.06
N LEU A 592 25.95 31.35 31.13
CA LEU A 592 26.29 31.42 29.71
C LEU A 592 27.15 32.66 29.44
N ASN A 593 28.15 32.55 28.56
CA ASN A 593 29.09 33.63 28.21
C ASN A 593 28.54 34.66 27.19
N GLY A 594 27.25 34.59 26.83
CA GLY A 594 26.61 35.45 25.84
C GLY A 594 26.92 35.12 24.37
N LYS A 595 27.81 34.15 24.09
CA LYS A 595 28.05 33.59 22.74
C LYS A 595 27.33 32.25 22.59
N ASP A 596 26.01 32.29 22.76
CA ASP A 596 25.14 31.12 22.88
C ASP A 596 24.61 30.58 21.54
N LYS A 597 25.20 31.00 20.43
CA LYS A 597 24.71 30.70 19.08
C LYS A 597 25.79 30.09 18.20
N VAL A 598 25.43 29.06 17.46
CA VAL A 598 26.31 28.38 16.50
C VAL A 598 25.59 28.27 15.15
N GLU A 599 26.27 28.72 14.10
CA GLU A 599 25.74 28.70 12.74
C GLU A 599 26.08 27.40 12.01
N PHE A 600 25.07 26.88 11.31
CA PHE A 600 25.18 25.72 10.43
C PHE A 600 24.64 26.08 9.05
N ASN A 601 25.20 25.46 8.01
CA ASN A 601 24.63 25.46 6.67
C ASN A 601 24.13 24.04 6.38
N ILE A 602 22.81 23.88 6.33
CA ILE A 602 22.16 22.57 6.20
C ILE A 602 21.75 22.36 4.76
N GLU A 603 22.33 21.36 4.12
CA GLU A 603 22.03 20.99 2.74
C GLU A 603 21.49 19.56 2.68
N LYS A 604 20.67 19.30 1.65
CA LYS A 604 20.27 17.94 1.26
C LYS A 604 20.79 17.62 -0.13
N HIS A 605 20.94 16.33 -0.41
CA HIS A 605 21.18 15.87 -1.77
C HIS A 605 19.98 16.20 -2.67
N LYS A 606 20.24 16.42 -3.97
CA LYS A 606 19.17 16.53 -4.96
C LYS A 606 18.46 15.19 -5.09
N LYS A 607 17.15 15.22 -5.36
CA LYS A 607 16.39 14.03 -5.70
C LYS A 607 17.08 13.29 -6.86
N PRO A 608 17.27 11.96 -6.79
CA PRO A 608 17.90 11.22 -7.88
C PRO A 608 17.03 11.22 -9.14
N GLU A 609 17.69 11.03 -10.28
CA GLU A 609 17.08 10.81 -11.60
C GLU A 609 17.51 9.43 -12.10
N VAL A 610 16.86 8.40 -11.56
CA VAL A 610 17.18 7.00 -11.82
C VAL A 610 16.17 6.40 -12.79
N SER A 611 16.63 5.57 -13.71
CA SER A 611 15.79 4.64 -14.47
C SER A 611 16.14 3.20 -14.11
N ILE A 612 15.26 2.26 -14.46
CA ILE A 612 15.50 0.84 -14.19
C ILE A 612 15.26 0.01 -15.44
N LYS A 613 15.95 -1.12 -15.52
CA LYS A 613 15.72 -2.16 -16.52
C LYS A 613 15.48 -3.50 -15.85
N SER A 614 14.28 -4.04 -16.06
CA SER A 614 13.90 -5.37 -15.63
C SER A 614 14.63 -6.42 -16.48
N ILE A 615 15.21 -7.42 -15.83
CA ILE A 615 16.02 -8.47 -16.48
C ILE A 615 15.23 -9.77 -16.59
N ASP A 616 14.54 -10.16 -15.52
CA ASP A 616 13.74 -11.38 -15.45
C ASP A 616 12.49 -11.18 -14.56
N ASN A 617 11.98 -12.24 -13.92
CA ASN A 617 10.75 -12.20 -13.14
C ASN A 617 10.94 -11.68 -11.70
N ASN A 618 12.17 -11.42 -11.26
CA ASN A 618 12.50 -10.89 -9.94
C ASN A 618 13.79 -10.02 -9.89
N THR A 619 14.38 -9.70 -11.03
CA THR A 619 15.64 -8.96 -11.10
C THR A 619 15.48 -7.65 -11.86
N VAL A 620 15.98 -6.56 -11.26
CA VAL A 620 16.06 -5.24 -11.90
C VAL A 620 17.48 -4.70 -11.84
N LYS A 621 17.86 -3.95 -12.86
CA LYS A 621 19.11 -3.18 -12.89
C LYS A 621 18.80 -1.70 -12.78
N ILE A 622 19.43 -1.05 -11.82
CA ILE A 622 19.41 0.40 -11.65
C ILE A 622 20.32 1.04 -12.70
N ILE A 623 19.84 2.07 -13.37
CA ILE A 623 20.60 2.88 -14.33
C ILE A 623 20.71 4.28 -13.74
N SER A 624 21.92 4.64 -13.33
CA SER A 624 22.23 5.92 -12.70
C SER A 624 23.72 6.25 -12.83
N ASP A 625 24.02 7.55 -12.88
CA ASP A 625 25.39 8.06 -12.79
C ASP A 625 25.85 8.21 -11.32
N SER A 626 24.97 7.95 -10.36
CA SER A 626 25.25 8.08 -8.92
C SER A 626 25.49 6.73 -8.26
N SER A 627 26.56 6.63 -7.48
CA SER A 627 26.91 5.46 -6.67
C SER A 627 26.45 5.56 -5.21
N ASN A 628 25.98 6.73 -4.77
CA ASN A 628 25.58 6.99 -3.39
C ASN A 628 24.06 6.83 -3.20
N LEU A 629 23.52 5.69 -3.64
CA LEU A 629 22.09 5.42 -3.64
C LEU A 629 21.72 4.31 -2.66
N GLU A 630 20.53 4.46 -2.07
CA GLU A 630 19.85 3.39 -1.36
C GLU A 630 18.43 3.23 -1.89
N TYR A 631 17.87 2.03 -1.71
CA TYR A 631 16.56 1.67 -2.21
C TYR A 631 15.72 0.95 -1.15
N SER A 632 14.40 1.00 -1.31
CA SER A 632 13.45 0.20 -0.55
C SER A 632 12.28 -0.22 -1.43
N PHE A 633 11.86 -1.48 -1.32
CA PHE A 633 10.62 -1.93 -1.94
C PHE A 633 9.47 -1.83 -0.95
N ASN A 634 8.37 -1.21 -1.38
CA ASN A 634 7.11 -1.18 -0.63
C ASN A 634 7.29 -0.74 0.84
N THR A 635 8.21 0.19 1.11
CA THR A 635 8.46 0.79 2.43
C THR A 635 8.88 -0.21 3.52
N LYS A 636 9.65 -1.25 3.15
CA LYS A 636 10.25 -2.21 4.10
C LYS A 636 11.45 -1.57 4.81
N SER A 637 12.66 -2.03 4.52
CA SER A 637 13.91 -1.47 5.03
C SER A 637 14.72 -0.90 3.86
N TRP A 638 15.49 0.14 4.12
CA TRP A 638 16.43 0.70 3.15
C TRP A 638 17.66 -0.19 3.04
N LYS A 639 18.13 -0.39 1.80
CA LYS A 639 19.32 -1.15 1.46
C LYS A 639 20.18 -0.31 0.52
N ASP A 640 21.51 -0.39 0.66
CA ASP A 640 22.42 0.20 -0.31
C ASP A 640 22.19 -0.42 -1.70
N VAL A 641 22.21 0.40 -2.76
CA VAL A 641 22.21 -0.12 -4.13
C VAL A 641 23.53 -0.89 -4.35
N PRO A 642 23.48 -2.15 -4.83
CA PRO A 642 24.68 -2.94 -5.08
C PRO A 642 25.64 -2.27 -6.07
N SER A 643 26.93 -2.57 -5.97
CA SER A 643 27.96 -1.95 -6.82
C SER A 643 27.82 -2.25 -8.31
N ASP A 644 27.24 -3.40 -8.67
CA ASP A 644 26.91 -3.78 -10.04
C ASP A 644 25.53 -3.24 -10.50
N SER A 645 24.84 -2.51 -9.60
CA SER A 645 23.51 -1.95 -9.76
C SER A 645 22.40 -2.99 -9.97
N THR A 646 22.63 -4.26 -9.67
CA THR A 646 21.66 -5.34 -9.88
C THR A 646 20.98 -5.75 -8.57
N ILE A 647 19.65 -5.77 -8.57
CA ILE A 647 18.83 -6.17 -7.43
C ILE A 647 18.07 -7.46 -7.80
N ASN A 648 18.38 -8.56 -7.13
CA ASN A 648 17.88 -9.92 -7.44
C ASN A 648 16.62 -10.34 -6.67
N ASP A 649 16.02 -9.44 -5.90
CA ASP A 649 14.84 -9.66 -5.05
C ASP A 649 13.74 -8.61 -5.27
N ALA A 650 13.61 -8.14 -6.52
CA ALA A 650 12.62 -7.14 -6.91
C ALA A 650 11.19 -7.64 -6.67
N THR A 651 10.35 -6.78 -6.12
CA THR A 651 8.93 -7.06 -5.86
C THR A 651 8.05 -6.09 -6.62
N ILE A 652 6.88 -6.57 -7.06
CA ILE A 652 5.82 -5.73 -7.64
C ILE A 652 5.43 -4.63 -6.65
N GLY A 653 5.09 -3.45 -7.17
CA GLY A 653 4.69 -2.28 -6.39
C GLY A 653 5.70 -1.15 -6.52
N ASP A 654 5.95 -0.44 -5.43
CA ASP A 654 6.78 0.77 -5.46
C ASP A 654 8.23 0.48 -5.09
N LEU A 655 9.15 0.95 -5.94
CA LEU A 655 10.57 1.06 -5.68
C LEU A 655 10.90 2.50 -5.29
N TYR A 656 11.25 2.70 -4.02
CA TYR A 656 11.68 3.97 -3.45
C TYR A 656 13.20 4.06 -3.55
N ILE A 657 13.74 5.15 -4.12
CA ILE A 657 15.18 5.39 -4.29
C ILE A 657 15.53 6.80 -3.84
N ARG A 658 16.62 6.95 -3.09
CA ARG A 658 17.16 8.28 -2.71
C ARG A 658 18.68 8.26 -2.64
N HIS A 659 19.29 9.43 -2.67
CA HIS A 659 20.67 9.59 -2.25
C HIS A 659 20.76 9.45 -0.74
N LYS A 660 21.63 8.56 -0.25
CA LYS A 660 21.85 8.42 1.19
C LYS A 660 22.58 9.61 1.77
N GLN A 661 22.36 9.86 3.06
CA GLN A 661 23.06 10.90 3.80
C GLN A 661 24.59 10.73 3.68
N THR A 662 25.28 11.87 3.58
CA THR A 662 26.74 11.97 3.62
C THR A 662 27.17 12.87 4.78
N LYS A 663 28.46 13.03 5.01
CA LYS A 663 28.97 13.91 6.08
C LYS A 663 28.45 15.35 5.98
N ASP A 664 28.33 15.87 4.76
CA ASP A 664 28.05 17.28 4.53
C ASP A 664 26.61 17.56 4.05
N LYS A 665 25.86 16.52 3.68
CA LYS A 665 24.48 16.64 3.16
C LYS A 665 23.57 15.55 3.69
N LEU A 666 22.37 15.96 4.06
CA LEU A 666 21.25 15.07 4.37
C LEU A 666 20.81 14.28 3.12
N GLU A 667 20.10 13.19 3.35
CA GLU A 667 19.47 12.38 2.31
C GLU A 667 18.58 13.23 1.38
N SER A 668 18.45 12.80 0.13
CA SER A 668 17.57 13.50 -0.82
C SER A 668 16.11 13.20 -0.58
N ASP A 669 15.23 13.98 -1.24
CA ASP A 669 13.85 13.53 -1.45
C ASP A 669 13.83 12.21 -2.24
N ILE A 670 12.74 11.45 -2.10
CA ILE A 670 12.60 10.12 -2.68
C ILE A 670 12.07 10.21 -4.12
N GLN A 671 12.66 9.41 -5.01
CA GLN A 671 12.08 9.04 -6.30
C GLN A 671 11.34 7.71 -6.14
N VAL A 672 10.12 7.64 -6.68
CA VAL A 672 9.30 6.43 -6.67
C VAL A 672 9.16 5.92 -8.10
N ILE A 673 9.47 4.65 -8.32
CA ILE A 673 9.33 3.96 -9.61
C ILE A 673 8.38 2.78 -9.40
N LYS A 674 7.33 2.69 -10.21
CA LYS A 674 6.38 1.57 -10.15
C LYS A 674 6.90 0.37 -10.94
N ILE A 675 6.92 -0.79 -10.29
CA ILE A 675 7.30 -2.07 -10.89
C ILE A 675 6.07 -2.93 -11.07
N ASP A 676 5.84 -3.35 -12.31
CA ASP A 676 4.78 -4.27 -12.69
C ASP A 676 5.37 -5.61 -13.13
N LYS A 677 4.51 -6.60 -13.40
CA LYS A 677 4.92 -7.92 -13.90
C LYS A 677 3.98 -8.37 -15.00
N PHE A 678 4.52 -8.94 -16.07
CA PHE A 678 3.71 -9.53 -17.13
C PHE A 678 2.93 -10.76 -16.63
N ASN A 679 1.71 -10.93 -17.16
CA ASN A 679 0.90 -12.12 -16.90
C ASN A 679 1.57 -13.37 -17.51
N GLU A 680 1.32 -14.52 -16.87
CA GLU A 680 1.73 -15.81 -17.41
C GLU A 680 1.17 -16.08 -18.81
N VAL A 681 1.94 -16.82 -19.60
CA VAL A 681 1.62 -17.08 -21.02
C VAL A 681 0.69 -18.29 -21.21
N ASN A 682 0.46 -19.12 -20.19
CA ASN A 682 -0.37 -20.33 -20.23
C ASN A 682 -1.84 -20.11 -20.67
N ASN A 683 -2.37 -18.91 -20.46
CA ASN A 683 -3.71 -18.52 -20.89
C ASN A 683 -3.77 -18.17 -22.39
N LYS A 684 -2.62 -17.82 -22.99
CA LYS A 684 -2.52 -17.40 -24.40
C LYS A 684 -1.92 -18.49 -25.29
N VAL A 685 -0.87 -19.16 -24.83
CA VAL A 685 -0.17 -20.20 -25.57
C VAL A 685 -0.86 -21.54 -25.36
N LYS A 686 -1.05 -22.30 -26.44
CA LYS A 686 -1.63 -23.65 -26.42
C LYS A 686 -0.76 -24.62 -27.22
N LEU A 687 -0.65 -25.85 -26.72
CA LEU A 687 -0.08 -26.96 -27.46
C LEU A 687 -1.21 -27.65 -28.21
N ILE A 688 -1.10 -27.81 -29.52
CA ILE A 688 -2.02 -28.58 -30.35
C ILE A 688 -1.38 -29.91 -30.71
N ASN A 689 -2.14 -30.98 -30.49
CA ASN A 689 -1.82 -32.35 -30.92
C ASN A 689 -0.40 -32.81 -30.53
N GLY A 690 0.13 -32.29 -29.42
CA GLY A 690 1.41 -32.69 -28.84
C GLY A 690 2.70 -32.13 -29.46
N ASN A 691 2.63 -31.44 -30.61
CA ASN A 691 3.84 -31.03 -31.35
C ASN A 691 3.82 -29.61 -31.97
N MET A 692 2.71 -28.86 -31.82
CA MET A 692 2.58 -27.53 -32.40
C MET A 692 2.17 -26.51 -31.33
N LEU A 693 3.00 -25.48 -31.15
CA LEU A 693 2.66 -24.36 -30.26
C LEU A 693 2.01 -23.25 -31.07
N ILE A 694 0.88 -22.75 -30.56
CA ILE A 694 0.15 -21.63 -31.13
C ILE A 694 -0.11 -20.55 -30.07
N GLY A 695 -0.45 -19.35 -30.52
CA GLY A 695 -0.74 -18.22 -29.65
C GLY A 695 0.51 -17.44 -29.23
N LEU A 696 1.64 -17.71 -29.88
CA LEU A 696 2.92 -17.04 -29.62
C LEU A 696 2.94 -15.62 -30.20
N ASP A 697 3.81 -14.75 -29.67
CA ASP A 697 4.06 -13.42 -30.22
C ASP A 697 5.44 -12.85 -29.81
N ARG A 698 5.76 -11.65 -30.30
CA ARG A 698 7.05 -10.97 -30.12
C ARG A 698 7.31 -10.43 -28.71
N THR A 699 6.33 -10.45 -27.83
CA THR A 699 6.50 -10.12 -26.40
C THR A 699 7.03 -11.31 -25.60
N MET A 700 7.06 -12.50 -26.20
CA MET A 700 7.48 -13.72 -25.54
C MET A 700 8.92 -14.12 -25.90
N GLU A 701 9.48 -14.97 -25.05
CA GLU A 701 10.74 -15.66 -25.28
C GLU A 701 10.63 -17.12 -24.80
N TYR A 702 11.45 -17.98 -25.39
CA TYR A 702 11.47 -19.40 -25.05
C TYR A 702 12.89 -19.94 -24.97
N LYS A 703 13.04 -21.08 -24.31
CA LYS A 703 14.27 -21.89 -24.34
C LYS A 703 13.97 -23.34 -24.01
N LYS A 704 14.89 -24.25 -24.31
CA LYS A 704 14.82 -25.60 -23.74
C LYS A 704 15.13 -25.54 -22.25
N GLU A 705 14.56 -26.44 -21.46
CA GLU A 705 14.75 -26.45 -20.00
C GLU A 705 16.23 -26.55 -19.61
N LYS A 706 17.06 -27.20 -20.43
CA LYS A 706 18.51 -27.36 -20.23
C LYS A 706 19.34 -26.16 -20.71
N ASP A 707 18.75 -25.27 -21.51
CA ASP A 707 19.47 -24.13 -22.07
C ASP A 707 19.56 -22.98 -21.06
N LYS A 708 20.65 -22.21 -21.16
CA LYS A 708 20.85 -21.03 -20.30
C LYS A 708 20.11 -19.81 -20.84
N ASN A 709 20.25 -19.55 -22.14
CA ASN A 709 19.82 -18.31 -22.77
C ASN A 709 18.38 -18.41 -23.29
N TRP A 710 17.65 -17.31 -23.16
CA TRP A 710 16.33 -17.13 -23.77
C TRP A 710 16.46 -16.71 -25.23
N THR A 711 15.59 -17.24 -26.07
CA THR A 711 15.47 -16.88 -27.49
C THR A 711 14.18 -16.08 -27.70
N PRO A 712 14.23 -14.86 -28.27
CA PRO A 712 13.04 -14.09 -28.59
C PRO A 712 12.14 -14.83 -29.58
N ILE A 713 10.83 -14.80 -29.36
CA ILE A 713 9.88 -15.37 -30.32
C ILE A 713 9.57 -14.34 -31.42
N THR A 714 9.61 -14.77 -32.67
CA THR A 714 9.33 -13.93 -33.85
C THR A 714 8.07 -14.34 -34.61
N GLU A 715 7.56 -15.52 -34.30
CA GLU A 715 6.49 -16.24 -35.01
C GLU A 715 5.26 -16.41 -34.13
N THR A 716 4.10 -16.65 -34.75
CA THR A 716 2.84 -16.91 -34.02
C THR A 716 2.57 -18.40 -33.80
N VAL A 717 3.26 -19.25 -34.57
CA VAL A 717 3.14 -20.71 -34.56
C VAL A 717 4.53 -21.33 -34.68
N PHE A 718 4.84 -22.28 -33.81
CA PHE A 718 5.98 -23.19 -33.96
C PHE A 718 5.49 -24.59 -34.34
N LYS A 719 5.92 -25.08 -35.50
CA LYS A 719 5.62 -26.43 -35.99
C LYS A 719 6.80 -27.37 -35.75
N ASN A 720 6.49 -28.66 -35.55
CA ASN A 720 7.48 -29.74 -35.55
C ASN A 720 8.66 -29.49 -34.61
N LEU A 721 8.37 -28.92 -33.44
CA LEU A 721 9.42 -28.71 -32.43
C LEU A 721 10.05 -30.06 -32.07
N PRO A 722 11.38 -30.14 -31.96
CA PRO A 722 12.04 -31.36 -31.48
C PRO A 722 11.48 -31.75 -30.12
N LYS A 723 11.30 -33.07 -29.91
CA LYS A 723 10.90 -33.65 -28.62
C LYS A 723 11.85 -33.19 -27.52
N ASP A 724 11.34 -32.33 -26.66
CA ASP A 724 12.10 -31.74 -25.56
C ASP A 724 11.12 -31.03 -24.62
N SER A 725 11.66 -30.58 -23.50
CA SER A 725 10.95 -29.71 -22.58
C SER A 725 11.29 -28.25 -22.85
N TYR A 726 10.27 -27.42 -23.06
CA TYR A 726 10.43 -26.00 -23.36
C TYR A 726 9.84 -25.15 -22.23
N LEU A 727 10.53 -24.05 -21.96
CA LEU A 727 10.12 -22.99 -21.04
C LEU A 727 9.76 -21.77 -21.86
N ILE A 728 8.63 -21.13 -21.54
CA ILE A 728 8.11 -19.95 -22.24
C ILE A 728 7.69 -18.91 -21.21
N ARG A 729 7.98 -17.64 -21.49
CA ARG A 729 7.51 -16.51 -20.66
C ARG A 729 7.34 -15.24 -21.51
N ALA A 730 6.61 -14.27 -20.98
CA ALA A 730 6.68 -12.90 -21.48
C ALA A 730 8.01 -12.27 -21.05
N LYS A 731 8.70 -11.60 -21.98
CA LYS A 731 10.02 -11.01 -21.75
C LYS A 731 9.89 -9.74 -20.91
N ALA A 732 10.87 -9.49 -20.03
CA ALA A 732 10.93 -8.26 -19.25
C ALA A 732 11.07 -7.02 -20.16
N ASN A 733 10.57 -5.87 -19.70
CA ASN A 733 10.71 -4.60 -20.41
C ASN A 733 10.70 -3.42 -19.44
N GLU A 734 11.67 -2.51 -19.54
CA GLU A 734 11.78 -1.30 -18.68
C GLU A 734 11.46 -1.59 -17.20
N THR A 735 10.33 -1.10 -16.70
CA THR A 735 9.86 -1.26 -15.32
C THR A 735 8.98 -2.50 -15.08
N THR A 736 8.72 -3.30 -16.10
CA THR A 736 7.89 -4.52 -16.05
C THR A 736 8.75 -5.78 -16.04
N LEU A 737 8.66 -6.54 -14.95
CA LEU A 737 9.29 -7.85 -14.78
C LEU A 737 8.73 -8.87 -15.79
N ALA A 738 9.57 -9.83 -16.18
CA ALA A 738 9.14 -10.97 -16.98
C ALA A 738 8.02 -11.74 -16.27
N SER A 739 7.16 -12.43 -17.03
CA SER A 739 6.15 -13.30 -16.41
C SER A 739 6.82 -14.47 -15.69
N ASP A 740 6.04 -15.15 -14.83
CA ASP A 740 6.45 -16.49 -14.40
C ASP A 740 6.53 -17.44 -15.59
N ILE A 741 7.34 -18.49 -15.41
CA ILE A 741 7.70 -19.42 -16.48
C ILE A 741 6.61 -20.48 -16.63
N SER A 742 6.13 -20.64 -17.86
CA SER A 742 5.27 -21.75 -18.25
C SER A 742 6.09 -22.83 -18.95
N LYS A 743 5.84 -24.10 -18.58
CA LYS A 743 6.52 -25.29 -19.12
C LYS A 743 5.60 -26.04 -20.07
N VAL A 744 6.19 -26.62 -21.12
CA VAL A 744 5.51 -27.50 -22.07
C VAL A 744 6.41 -28.64 -22.52
N GLU A 745 5.85 -29.85 -22.54
CA GLU A 745 6.51 -31.05 -23.06
C GLU A 745 6.06 -31.31 -24.49
N ILE A 746 6.99 -31.27 -25.44
CA ILE A 746 6.75 -31.64 -26.84
C ILE A 746 7.01 -33.14 -26.98
N ARG A 747 6.03 -33.91 -27.47
CA ARG A 747 6.05 -35.38 -27.39
C ARG A 747 6.40 -36.09 -28.69
#